data_AF-A0A6N7PFN1-F1
#
_entry.id   AF-A0A6N7PFN1-F1
#
_cell.length_a   1.000
_cell.length_b   1.000
_cell.length_c   1.000
_cell.angle_alpha   90.00
_cell.angle_beta   90.00
_cell.angle_gamma   90.00
#
_symmetry.space_group_name_H-M   'P 1'
#
loop_
_entity.id
_entity.type
_entity.pdbx_description
1 polymer ?
#
loop_
_entity_poly.entity_id
_entity_poly.type
_entity_poly.pdbx_seq_one_letter_code
_entity_poly.pdbx_strand_id
1 'polypeptide(L)'
;MLAGACSYCRAWPGPIPQGRPSGMIFSVIISEKGGAERRESFERAEINIGRVQGNELMLPKGNVSKRHARIVLRDGRFIVTDLKSTNGTYVNGRKIGQPTLVREGDKIYIGDFVLRVEAGPGAQMALGRVPSGEFNAVPDIGALDGPLSSPGGPPSVAQAKPRDGMLTGENAADVVSHFPLENDPDEAPVPVPAPPRVPRPTQSTKPSGSMLSPTALSPLPPHAHTAGGPPTLSAGHRPTAASSIPAPPQSPFPPAFGQAFPPRHAVPPGPTAVPPSPVNRTNSEPAPGPSTQHRAALATLVERVAESLDLAPLAAGAPLEAAFTTKIAGAIEERAAAMKVAGLVPEGVGVEQLVQEARRELIELGAIGPLLADDDVVEIHAQGSSRLVAFRKSRKQPTGEMPFTSEEAGARVLRRLAKRAGAELDAPGAVDLCAPDGSRLLGALPAAGAKGLVVVLRKPQRIEASTLEDLVRAGLLSRAVATLLSQGTACRANVLVAGPTGSGHGSLVAALAQGFGPEERVVSLQDDDEIPVQHANVLLIPLGPSADAAAGATRVAARMRPDRIVIGALAGATASELIGALGEGASSVLAAARAPTLRHALARLTADLVSARPGTTVEAAREALASTFDLALEVARLRDGRARLMRVADLRVEAGALVARDIFTFTIERTAAGGAIEGSLHATGAIPAIAEDLAARGTPVDPAIFRRAK
;
A
#
# COMPACT_ATOMS: atom_id res chain seq x y z
N MET A 1 20.89 -19.46 -54.26
CA MET A 1 22.05 -20.38 -54.26
C MET A 1 23.08 -19.84 -53.29
N LEU A 2 23.93 -20.74 -52.76
CA LEU A 2 25.11 -20.49 -51.90
C LEU A 2 24.85 -19.82 -50.54
N ALA A 3 24.94 -20.65 -49.50
CA ALA A 3 25.10 -20.25 -48.11
C ALA A 3 26.60 -20.08 -47.78
N GLY A 4 26.92 -19.21 -46.82
CA GLY A 4 28.22 -19.15 -46.15
C GLY A 4 28.02 -19.42 -44.65
N ALA A 5 28.59 -20.51 -44.14
CA ALA A 5 28.37 -20.93 -42.75
C ALA A 5 29.33 -20.22 -41.78
N CYS A 6 28.81 -19.71 -40.65
CA CYS A 6 29.62 -19.29 -39.51
C CYS A 6 29.83 -20.48 -38.55
N SER A 7 31.07 -20.74 -38.16
CA SER A 7 31.55 -22.05 -37.69
C SER A 7 31.59 -22.23 -36.16
N TYR A 8 30.80 -21.48 -35.39
CA TYR A 8 30.92 -21.43 -33.92
C TYR A 8 29.77 -22.06 -33.10
N CYS A 9 28.83 -22.78 -33.73
CA CYS A 9 27.68 -23.40 -33.06
C CYS A 9 27.89 -24.88 -32.65
N ARG A 10 29.06 -25.25 -32.11
CA ARG A 10 29.32 -26.63 -31.62
C ARG A 10 29.94 -26.68 -30.21
N ALA A 11 29.09 -26.48 -29.21
CA ALA A 11 29.32 -26.92 -27.82
C ALA A 11 28.00 -26.97 -27.01
N TRP A 12 27.06 -27.82 -27.43
CA TRP A 12 25.88 -28.18 -26.62
C TRP A 12 26.07 -29.60 -26.06
N PRO A 13 26.10 -29.80 -24.73
CA PRO A 13 26.07 -31.14 -24.15
C PRO A 13 24.62 -31.64 -24.01
N GLY A 14 24.21 -32.54 -24.90
CA GLY A 14 23.19 -33.59 -24.70
C GLY A 14 21.74 -33.22 -24.31
N PRO A 15 20.76 -34.10 -24.57
CA PRO A 15 19.40 -33.93 -24.07
C PRO A 15 19.36 -34.13 -22.55
N ILE A 16 18.81 -33.14 -21.83
CA ILE A 16 18.52 -33.24 -20.40
C ILE A 16 17.48 -34.36 -20.19
N PRO A 17 17.68 -35.31 -19.26
CA PRO A 17 16.75 -36.42 -19.07
C PRO A 17 15.36 -35.92 -18.64
N GLN A 18 14.31 -36.52 -19.22
CA GLN A 18 12.94 -36.22 -18.84
C GLN A 18 12.61 -36.81 -17.45
N GLY A 19 12.89 -36.03 -16.41
CA GLY A 19 12.41 -36.24 -15.06
C GLY A 19 12.03 -34.90 -14.45
N ARG A 20 10.73 -34.61 -14.33
CA ARG A 20 10.27 -33.43 -13.57
C ARG A 20 10.74 -33.59 -12.12
N PRO A 21 11.47 -32.63 -11.51
CA PRO A 21 11.44 -32.52 -10.07
C PRO A 21 10.00 -32.17 -9.68
N SER A 22 9.33 -33.07 -8.97
CA SER A 22 8.01 -32.84 -8.38
C SER A 22 8.01 -31.58 -7.52
N GLY A 23 6.98 -30.74 -7.62
CA GLY A 23 6.86 -29.45 -6.91
C GLY A 23 6.60 -29.56 -5.41
N MET A 24 7.14 -30.60 -4.75
CA MET A 24 6.91 -30.87 -3.32
C MET A 24 7.60 -29.81 -2.45
N ILE A 25 6.80 -28.99 -1.79
CA ILE A 25 7.27 -28.01 -0.81
C ILE A 25 7.46 -28.69 0.55
N PHE A 26 6.48 -29.47 1.00
CA PHE A 26 6.59 -30.34 2.18
C PHE A 26 5.62 -31.53 2.12
N SER A 27 5.81 -32.49 3.03
CA SER A 27 4.87 -33.59 3.25
C SER A 27 4.44 -33.68 4.71
N VAL A 28 3.26 -34.27 4.94
CA VAL A 28 2.71 -34.55 6.25
C VAL A 28 2.49 -36.05 6.38
N ILE A 29 3.13 -36.67 7.37
CA ILE A 29 2.83 -38.04 7.77
C ILE A 29 1.70 -38.01 8.77
N ILE A 30 0.61 -38.72 8.49
CA ILE A 30 -0.59 -38.85 9.31
C ILE A 30 -0.63 -40.28 9.87
N SER A 31 -0.70 -40.40 11.20
CA SER A 31 -0.90 -41.65 11.92
C SER A 31 -2.21 -41.57 12.70
N GLU A 32 -3.12 -42.52 12.51
CA GLU A 32 -4.33 -42.65 13.34
C GLU A 32 -4.06 -43.64 14.48
N LYS A 33 -4.61 -43.39 15.68
CA LYS A 33 -4.44 -44.27 16.85
C LYS A 33 -4.99 -45.68 16.59
N GLY A 34 -4.13 -46.60 16.15
CA GLY A 34 -4.47 -47.97 15.76
C GLY A 34 -4.60 -48.22 14.25
N GLY A 35 -4.29 -47.22 13.41
CA GLY A 35 -4.30 -47.33 11.94
C GLY A 35 -2.91 -47.31 11.31
N ALA A 36 -2.85 -47.49 9.99
CA ALA A 36 -1.62 -47.37 9.22
C ALA A 36 -1.18 -45.89 9.05
N GLU A 37 0.12 -45.64 8.96
CA GLU A 37 0.63 -44.31 8.58
C GLU A 37 0.40 -44.04 7.09
N ARG A 38 -0.08 -42.83 6.75
CA ARG A 38 -0.19 -42.33 5.37
C ARG A 38 0.61 -41.04 5.22
N ARG A 39 1.31 -40.84 4.10
CA ARG A 39 2.03 -39.59 3.78
C ARG A 39 1.29 -38.85 2.68
N GLU A 40 1.02 -37.57 2.89
CA GLU A 40 0.45 -36.66 1.90
C GLU A 40 1.46 -35.54 1.58
N SER A 41 1.68 -35.26 0.29
CA SER A 41 2.65 -34.26 -0.19
C SER A 41 1.93 -33.04 -0.75
N PHE A 42 2.46 -31.85 -0.45
CA PHE A 42 1.83 -30.58 -0.77
C PHE A 42 2.77 -29.67 -1.60
N GLU A 43 2.21 -29.11 -2.68
CA GLU A 43 2.88 -28.13 -3.56
C GLU A 43 2.55 -26.67 -3.17
N ARG A 44 1.97 -26.46 -1.98
CA ARG A 44 1.61 -25.14 -1.42
C ARG A 44 2.34 -24.94 -0.09
N ALA A 45 2.73 -23.69 0.20
CA ALA A 45 3.35 -23.34 1.47
C ALA A 45 2.35 -23.22 2.64
N GLU A 46 1.04 -23.23 2.38
CA GLU A 46 -0.01 -23.18 3.39
C GLU A 46 -1.09 -24.24 3.10
N ILE A 47 -1.52 -24.96 4.14
CA ILE A 47 -2.61 -25.93 4.08
C ILE A 47 -3.56 -25.77 5.27
N ASN A 48 -4.86 -25.95 5.05
CA ASN A 48 -5.87 -26.06 6.10
C ASN A 48 -6.15 -27.55 6.39
N ILE A 49 -6.44 -27.85 7.65
CA ILE A 49 -6.72 -29.20 8.16
C ILE A 49 -8.12 -29.21 8.76
N GLY A 50 -8.96 -30.17 8.39
CA GLY A 50 -10.31 -30.28 8.94
C GLY A 50 -11.10 -31.48 8.46
N ARG A 51 -12.32 -31.62 8.99
CA ARG A 51 -13.19 -32.78 8.72
C ARG A 51 -13.94 -32.74 7.39
N VAL A 52 -14.27 -31.56 6.88
CA VAL A 52 -15.08 -31.43 5.65
C VAL A 52 -14.21 -31.39 4.40
N GLN A 53 -14.79 -31.80 3.26
CA GLN A 53 -14.21 -31.52 1.94
C GLN A 53 -14.05 -29.99 1.76
N GLY A 54 -12.95 -29.58 1.13
CA GLY A 54 -12.54 -28.18 1.02
C GLY A 54 -11.40 -27.75 1.96
N ASN A 55 -10.93 -28.63 2.85
CA ASN A 55 -9.60 -28.49 3.47
C ASN A 55 -8.58 -29.26 2.63
N GLU A 56 -7.36 -28.74 2.51
CA GLU A 56 -6.26 -29.40 1.78
C GLU A 56 -5.87 -30.75 2.41
N LEU A 57 -5.93 -30.87 3.74
CA LEU A 57 -5.78 -32.15 4.46
C LEU A 57 -7.11 -32.51 5.16
N MET A 58 -7.78 -33.55 4.66
CA MET A 58 -9.07 -34.01 5.17
C MET A 58 -8.91 -35.15 6.20
N LEU A 59 -9.44 -34.93 7.40
CA LEU A 59 -9.42 -35.88 8.53
C LEU A 59 -10.87 -36.22 8.97
N PRO A 60 -11.49 -37.28 8.43
CA PRO A 60 -12.95 -37.51 8.50
C PRO A 60 -13.46 -38.11 9.82
N LYS A 61 -13.02 -37.63 10.98
CA LYS A 61 -13.44 -38.16 12.32
C LYS A 61 -14.17 -37.11 13.14
N GLY A 62 -15.20 -37.51 13.88
CA GLY A 62 -16.13 -36.61 14.59
C GLY A 62 -15.46 -35.65 15.60
N ASN A 63 -14.31 -36.05 16.17
CA ASN A 63 -13.47 -35.23 17.05
C ASN A 63 -12.60 -34.19 16.31
N VAL A 64 -12.67 -34.11 14.98
CA VAL A 64 -12.06 -33.05 14.17
C VAL A 64 -13.13 -32.04 13.74
N SER A 65 -12.78 -30.76 13.84
CA SER A 65 -13.68 -29.63 13.50
C SER A 65 -13.75 -29.43 11.98
N LYS A 66 -14.80 -28.76 11.48
CA LYS A 66 -14.97 -28.54 10.02
C LYS A 66 -13.73 -27.90 9.39
N ARG A 67 -13.21 -26.86 10.02
CA ARG A 67 -11.83 -26.34 9.87
C ARG A 67 -11.23 -26.40 11.28
N HIS A 68 -10.09 -27.05 11.47
CA HIS A 68 -9.54 -27.37 12.79
C HIS A 68 -8.20 -26.69 13.02
N ALA A 69 -7.26 -26.83 12.08
CA ALA A 69 -5.94 -26.22 12.17
C ALA A 69 -5.46 -25.74 10.80
N ARG A 70 -4.35 -25.00 10.80
CA ARG A 70 -3.61 -24.56 9.62
C ARG A 70 -2.12 -24.81 9.85
N ILE A 71 -1.43 -25.26 8.82
CA ILE A 71 0.04 -25.35 8.79
C ILE A 71 0.56 -24.42 7.70
N VAL A 72 1.52 -23.57 8.06
CA VAL A 72 2.22 -22.65 7.14
C VAL A 72 3.72 -22.95 7.21
N LEU A 73 4.35 -23.20 6.07
CA LEU A 73 5.81 -23.18 5.93
C LEU A 73 6.24 -21.77 5.56
N ARG A 74 7.00 -21.12 6.45
CA ARG A 74 7.55 -19.77 6.25
C ARG A 74 9.01 -19.76 6.67
N ASP A 75 9.90 -19.22 5.84
CA ASP A 75 11.34 -19.10 6.13
C ASP A 75 12.00 -20.43 6.53
N GLY A 76 11.58 -21.54 5.90
CA GLY A 76 12.03 -22.91 6.22
C GLY A 76 11.51 -23.48 7.54
N ARG A 77 10.47 -22.87 8.14
CA ARG A 77 9.92 -23.22 9.46
C ARG A 77 8.43 -23.49 9.39
N PHE A 78 7.95 -24.55 10.04
CA PHE A 78 6.53 -24.86 10.12
C PHE A 78 5.87 -24.10 11.27
N ILE A 79 4.77 -23.43 11.00
CA ILE A 79 3.94 -22.73 11.98
C ILE A 79 2.55 -23.37 11.97
N VAL A 80 2.15 -23.91 13.11
CA VAL A 80 0.83 -24.53 13.30
C VAL A 80 -0.08 -23.58 14.07
N THR A 81 -1.28 -23.35 13.56
CA THR A 81 -2.29 -22.47 14.17
C THR A 81 -3.61 -23.22 14.33
N ASP A 82 -4.16 -23.23 15.55
CA ASP A 82 -5.51 -23.74 15.81
C ASP A 82 -6.56 -22.72 15.34
N LEU A 83 -7.57 -23.18 14.59
CA LEU A 83 -8.61 -22.32 14.01
C LEU A 83 -9.85 -22.23 14.90
N LYS A 84 -9.65 -22.07 16.21
CA LYS A 84 -10.69 -22.15 17.27
C LYS A 84 -11.44 -23.48 17.23
N SER A 85 -10.68 -24.57 17.21
CA SER A 85 -11.24 -25.91 17.12
C SER A 85 -11.87 -26.37 18.44
N THR A 86 -12.86 -27.27 18.35
CA THR A 86 -13.66 -27.72 19.49
C THR A 86 -12.82 -28.45 20.55
N ASN A 87 -11.92 -29.32 20.10
CA ASN A 87 -11.06 -30.10 21.00
C ASN A 87 -9.68 -29.44 21.20
N GLY A 88 -9.25 -28.57 20.28
CA GLY A 88 -7.93 -27.97 20.28
C GLY A 88 -6.87 -28.81 19.57
N THR A 89 -5.92 -28.12 18.95
CA THR A 89 -4.67 -28.66 18.44
C THR A 89 -3.63 -28.74 19.57
N TYR A 90 -2.82 -29.79 19.60
CA TYR A 90 -1.73 -29.95 20.57
C TYR A 90 -0.41 -30.21 19.84
N VAL A 91 0.70 -29.69 20.35
CA VAL A 91 2.06 -29.97 19.85
C VAL A 91 2.87 -30.58 20.99
N ASN A 92 3.46 -31.77 20.77
CA ASN A 92 4.20 -32.54 21.77
C ASN A 92 3.45 -32.67 23.11
N GLY A 93 2.13 -32.92 23.04
CA GLY A 93 1.26 -33.08 24.20
C GLY A 93 0.76 -31.78 24.86
N ARG A 94 1.20 -30.60 24.41
CA ARG A 94 0.75 -29.30 24.95
C ARG A 94 -0.26 -28.64 24.02
N LYS A 95 -1.42 -28.20 24.53
CA LYS A 95 -2.45 -27.49 23.75
C LYS A 95 -1.90 -26.13 23.29
N ILE A 96 -2.05 -25.81 22.01
CA ILE A 96 -1.65 -24.51 21.47
C ILE A 96 -2.83 -23.52 21.49
N GLY A 97 -2.58 -22.30 21.97
CA GLY A 97 -3.56 -21.19 21.95
C GLY A 97 -3.17 -20.04 21.01
N GLN A 98 -1.99 -20.13 20.40
CA GLN A 98 -1.43 -19.13 19.48
C GLN A 98 -0.60 -19.84 18.39
N PRO A 99 -0.30 -19.20 17.25
CA PRO A 99 0.58 -19.76 16.22
C PRO A 99 1.89 -20.24 16.83
N THR A 100 2.19 -21.53 16.67
CA THR A 100 3.31 -22.19 17.34
C THR A 100 4.28 -22.76 16.32
N LEU A 101 5.58 -22.50 16.53
CA LEU A 101 6.68 -23.04 15.72
C LEU A 101 6.85 -24.55 15.98
N VAL A 102 6.97 -25.32 14.91
CA VAL A 102 7.09 -26.78 14.91
C VAL A 102 8.30 -27.19 14.04
N ARG A 103 9.05 -28.18 14.50
CA ARG A 103 10.22 -28.75 13.81
C ARG A 103 9.88 -30.10 13.18
N GLU A 104 10.75 -30.56 12.28
CA GLU A 104 10.67 -31.92 11.75
C GLU A 104 10.82 -32.95 12.87
N GLY A 105 9.90 -33.90 12.94
CA GLY A 105 9.81 -34.90 14.01
C GLY A 105 8.92 -34.54 15.20
N ASP A 106 8.53 -33.27 15.37
CA ASP A 106 7.53 -32.88 16.39
C ASP A 106 6.16 -33.50 16.07
N LYS A 107 5.41 -33.87 17.12
CA LYS A 107 4.09 -34.52 17.01
C LYS A 107 2.96 -33.52 17.21
N ILE A 108 2.20 -33.27 16.16
CA ILE A 108 0.99 -32.44 16.19
C ILE A 108 -0.23 -33.37 16.36
N TYR A 109 -1.04 -33.18 17.40
CA TYR A 109 -2.22 -33.99 17.67
C TYR A 109 -3.49 -33.22 17.31
N ILE A 110 -4.35 -33.84 16.49
CA ILE A 110 -5.65 -33.33 16.04
C ILE A 110 -6.66 -34.47 16.15
N GLY A 111 -7.51 -34.44 17.19
CA GLY A 111 -8.38 -35.59 17.51
C GLY A 111 -7.56 -36.85 17.78
N ASP A 112 -7.89 -37.96 17.11
CA ASP A 112 -7.14 -39.24 17.18
C ASP A 112 -5.94 -39.32 16.24
N PHE A 113 -5.66 -38.26 15.47
CA PHE A 113 -4.56 -38.21 14.51
C PHE A 113 -3.31 -37.57 15.11
N VAL A 114 -2.16 -38.20 14.85
CA VAL A 114 -0.83 -37.65 15.07
C VAL A 114 -0.22 -37.30 13.72
N LEU A 115 0.10 -36.03 13.51
CA LEU A 115 0.74 -35.51 12.31
C LEU A 115 2.21 -35.21 12.61
N ARG A 116 3.09 -35.51 11.64
CA ARG A 116 4.48 -35.04 11.59
C ARG A 116 4.73 -34.35 10.26
N VAL A 117 5.47 -33.25 10.29
CA VAL A 117 5.88 -32.50 9.10
C VAL A 117 7.30 -32.87 8.69
N GLU A 118 7.52 -33.00 7.37
CA GLU A 118 8.83 -33.23 6.75
C GLU A 118 8.96 -32.28 5.55
N ALA A 119 10.02 -31.47 5.47
CA ALA A 119 10.25 -30.60 4.34
C ALA A 119 10.64 -31.41 3.10
N GLY A 120 10.14 -30.99 1.93
CA GLY A 120 10.55 -31.59 0.66
C GLY A 120 11.92 -31.08 0.23
N PRO A 121 12.62 -31.76 -0.70
CA PRO A 121 13.86 -31.25 -1.29
C PRO A 121 13.69 -29.87 -1.99
N GLY A 122 12.45 -29.46 -2.30
CA GLY A 122 12.14 -28.10 -2.77
C GLY A 122 12.25 -27.01 -1.70
N ALA A 123 12.16 -27.33 -0.41
CA ALA A 123 12.20 -26.35 0.68
C ALA A 123 13.54 -25.60 0.78
N GLN A 124 14.64 -26.21 0.32
CA GLN A 124 15.96 -25.57 0.27
C GLN A 124 16.09 -24.54 -0.86
N MET A 125 15.22 -24.58 -1.88
CA MET A 125 15.18 -23.52 -2.92
C MET A 125 14.43 -22.25 -2.49
N ALA A 126 13.69 -22.30 -1.37
CA ALA A 126 13.11 -21.12 -0.73
C ALA A 126 14.11 -20.36 0.18
N LEU A 127 15.36 -20.83 0.29
CA LEU A 127 16.40 -20.24 1.12
C LEU A 127 17.62 -19.87 0.27
N GLY A 128 17.92 -18.57 0.21
CA GLY A 128 19.17 -18.08 -0.35
C GLY A 128 20.36 -18.62 0.43
N ARG A 129 21.33 -19.21 -0.29
CA ARG A 129 22.51 -19.88 0.29
C ARG A 129 23.40 -18.89 1.06
N VAL A 130 23.52 -19.07 2.37
CA VAL A 130 24.57 -18.44 3.20
C VAL A 130 25.68 -19.46 3.45
N PRO A 131 26.98 -19.10 3.38
CA PRO A 131 28.06 -20.04 3.68
C PRO A 131 28.07 -20.46 5.17
N SER A 132 28.50 -21.69 5.41
CA SER A 132 28.73 -22.22 6.76
C SER A 132 29.90 -21.51 7.45
N GLY A 133 29.62 -20.80 8.54
CA GLY A 133 30.60 -20.32 9.52
C GLY A 133 30.48 -21.11 10.81
N GLU A 134 31.61 -21.51 11.38
CA GLU A 134 31.70 -22.40 12.54
C GLU A 134 31.17 -21.74 13.83
N PHE A 135 30.51 -22.53 14.68
CA PHE A 135 30.35 -22.21 16.11
C PHE A 135 30.82 -23.39 16.95
N ASN A 136 31.75 -23.10 17.86
CA ASN A 136 32.46 -24.10 18.65
C ASN A 136 31.59 -24.85 19.66
N ALA A 137 32.04 -26.05 20.00
CA ALA A 137 31.46 -26.88 21.04
C ALA A 137 31.50 -26.22 22.43
N VAL A 138 30.50 -26.54 23.26
CA VAL A 138 30.47 -26.19 24.69
C VAL A 138 31.28 -27.25 25.46
N PRO A 139 32.22 -26.88 26.34
CA PRO A 139 32.96 -27.82 27.16
C PRO A 139 32.16 -28.28 28.39
N ASP A 140 32.49 -29.49 28.82
CA ASP A 140 31.95 -30.20 29.98
C ASP A 140 32.43 -29.59 31.31
N ILE A 141 31.58 -29.64 32.35
CA ILE A 141 31.99 -29.36 33.75
C ILE A 141 31.25 -30.33 34.69
N GLY A 142 31.99 -31.29 35.23
CA GLY A 142 31.49 -32.30 36.15
C GLY A 142 31.40 -31.86 37.62
N ALA A 143 30.78 -32.75 38.40
CA ALA A 143 30.46 -32.70 39.82
C ALA A 143 31.58 -32.30 40.81
N LEU A 144 31.19 -31.97 42.06
CA LEU A 144 31.43 -32.85 43.24
C LEU A 144 30.65 -32.42 44.52
N ASP A 145 30.22 -33.45 45.26
CA ASP A 145 29.91 -33.58 46.71
C ASP A 145 28.70 -32.91 47.43
N GLY A 146 28.00 -33.73 48.26
CA GLY A 146 26.80 -33.44 49.09
C GLY A 146 27.07 -33.47 50.61
N PRO A 147 26.28 -34.16 51.50
CA PRO A 147 25.02 -34.92 51.35
C PRO A 147 23.96 -34.67 52.49
N LEU A 148 23.05 -35.65 52.75
CA LEU A 148 22.04 -35.79 53.86
C LEU A 148 20.66 -35.11 53.62
N SER A 149 19.47 -35.67 53.96
CA SER A 149 19.00 -37.01 54.37
C SER A 149 17.46 -37.13 54.24
N SER A 150 16.91 -38.35 54.07
CA SER A 150 15.48 -38.69 54.27
C SER A 150 15.26 -39.23 55.71
N PRO A 151 14.05 -39.19 56.34
CA PRO A 151 12.97 -40.18 56.05
C PRO A 151 11.51 -39.72 56.38
N GLY A 152 10.50 -40.58 56.12
CA GLY A 152 9.17 -40.47 56.76
C GLY A 152 7.98 -41.10 55.97
N GLY A 153 7.40 -42.19 56.47
CA GLY A 153 6.23 -42.89 55.89
C GLY A 153 4.89 -42.70 56.63
N PRO A 154 3.81 -43.42 56.25
CA PRO A 154 2.40 -43.07 56.57
C PRO A 154 1.68 -43.98 57.60
N PRO A 155 0.43 -43.63 57.98
CA PRO A 155 -0.70 -44.59 58.12
C PRO A 155 -1.99 -44.10 57.40
N SER A 156 -2.79 -44.91 56.68
CA SER A 156 -3.77 -45.97 57.10
C SER A 156 -5.12 -45.37 57.64
N VAL A 157 -6.36 -45.85 57.39
CA VAL A 157 -6.96 -47.22 57.53
C VAL A 157 -8.35 -47.38 56.78
N ALA A 158 -8.74 -48.63 56.44
CA ALA A 158 -10.10 -49.23 56.22
C ALA A 158 -10.98 -49.09 54.93
N GLN A 159 -11.06 -50.22 54.18
CA GLN A 159 -12.21 -51.16 53.92
C GLN A 159 -13.69 -50.65 54.02
N ALA A 160 -14.70 -51.18 53.29
CA ALA A 160 -14.91 -52.55 52.77
C ALA A 160 -15.82 -52.69 51.49
N LYS A 161 -15.93 -53.93 50.97
CA LYS A 161 -16.74 -54.48 49.82
C LYS A 161 -18.17 -54.91 50.29
N PRO A 162 -19.11 -55.56 49.51
CA PRO A 162 -18.94 -56.40 48.27
C PRO A 162 -20.09 -56.47 47.17
N ARG A 163 -19.72 -57.02 45.97
CA ARG A 163 -20.48 -57.95 45.05
C ARG A 163 -21.80 -57.51 44.37
N ASP A 164 -22.28 -58.08 43.24
CA ASP A 164 -21.79 -58.97 42.15
C ASP A 164 -22.80 -58.85 40.95
N GLY A 165 -22.44 -59.24 39.69
CA GLY A 165 -23.48 -59.64 38.70
C GLY A 165 -23.42 -59.16 37.22
N MET A 166 -22.60 -59.80 36.39
CA MET A 166 -22.94 -60.50 35.12
C MET A 166 -23.81 -59.91 33.96
N LEU A 167 -23.17 -59.79 32.76
CA LEU A 167 -23.62 -60.06 31.36
C LEU A 167 -24.77 -59.27 30.65
N THR A 168 -24.67 -59.30 29.30
CA THR A 168 -25.57 -58.79 28.22
C THR A 168 -25.77 -57.26 28.15
N GLY A 169 -26.12 -56.64 27.01
CA GLY A 169 -26.25 -57.11 25.62
C GLY A 169 -27.26 -56.27 24.82
N GLU A 170 -26.80 -55.68 23.71
CA GLU A 170 -27.59 -55.21 22.55
C GLU A 170 -28.63 -54.06 22.63
N ASN A 171 -28.48 -53.14 21.67
CA ASN A 171 -29.50 -52.51 20.81
C ASN A 171 -30.62 -51.59 21.36
N ALA A 172 -30.48 -50.31 20.96
CA ALA A 172 -31.38 -49.57 20.06
C ALA A 172 -32.48 -48.63 20.59
N ALA A 173 -32.84 -47.71 19.67
CA ALA A 173 -34.02 -46.85 19.58
C ALA A 173 -34.02 -45.49 20.33
N ASP A 174 -33.80 -44.46 19.52
CA ASP A 174 -34.26 -43.09 19.68
C ASP A 174 -35.71 -42.94 20.17
N VAL A 175 -35.97 -41.91 20.99
CA VAL A 175 -37.26 -41.17 20.97
C VAL A 175 -36.99 -39.68 21.08
N VAL A 176 -37.71 -38.90 20.27
CA VAL A 176 -37.58 -37.44 20.10
C VAL A 176 -38.64 -36.69 20.93
N SER A 177 -38.40 -35.38 21.16
CA SER A 177 -39.38 -34.36 21.60
C SER A 177 -39.64 -34.28 23.12
N HIS A 178 -40.06 -33.15 23.71
CA HIS A 178 -40.38 -31.80 23.19
C HIS A 178 -40.02 -30.72 24.24
N PHE A 179 -40.00 -29.45 23.84
CA PHE A 179 -40.00 -28.27 24.74
C PHE A 179 -41.29 -28.21 25.58
N PRO A 180 -41.28 -27.47 26.70
CA PRO A 180 -42.07 -26.24 26.71
C PRO A 180 -41.39 -25.01 27.35
N LEU A 181 -41.75 -23.84 26.83
CA LEU A 181 -41.65 -22.52 27.48
C LEU A 181 -42.75 -22.45 28.59
N GLU A 182 -42.88 -21.47 29.48
CA GLU A 182 -42.79 -20.01 29.28
C GLU A 182 -42.96 -19.30 30.65
N ASN A 183 -42.35 -18.12 30.83
CA ASN A 183 -42.87 -16.94 31.56
C ASN A 183 -41.74 -15.92 31.85
N ASP A 184 -41.75 -14.80 31.13
CA ASP A 184 -41.07 -13.55 31.53
C ASP A 184 -41.91 -12.78 32.57
N PRO A 185 -41.32 -11.80 33.29
CA PRO A 185 -41.65 -10.41 32.91
C PRO A 185 -40.48 -9.39 32.96
N ASP A 186 -40.61 -8.37 32.11
CA ASP A 186 -40.14 -6.98 32.20
C ASP A 186 -38.65 -6.63 32.47
N GLU A 187 -37.94 -6.46 31.34
CA GLU A 187 -37.22 -5.23 30.92
C GLU A 187 -36.42 -4.38 31.94
N ALA A 188 -35.08 -4.48 31.87
CA ALA A 188 -34.15 -3.36 32.09
C ALA A 188 -32.79 -3.59 31.38
N PRO A 189 -32.15 -2.56 30.78
CA PRO A 189 -30.95 -2.74 29.96
C PRO A 189 -29.65 -2.87 30.78
N VAL A 190 -28.82 -3.86 30.45
CA VAL A 190 -27.49 -4.07 31.06
C VAL A 190 -26.44 -3.13 30.43
N PRO A 191 -25.62 -2.40 31.22
CA PRO A 191 -24.68 -1.42 30.68
C PRO A 191 -23.40 -2.04 30.09
N VAL A 192 -22.91 -1.44 29.00
CA VAL A 192 -21.64 -1.78 28.33
C VAL A 192 -20.45 -1.23 29.15
N PRO A 193 -19.36 -1.98 29.35
CA PRO A 193 -18.19 -1.49 30.08
C PRO A 193 -17.40 -0.42 29.29
N ALA A 194 -16.99 0.65 29.98
CA ALA A 194 -16.25 1.78 29.41
C ALA A 194 -14.72 1.54 29.37
N PRO A 195 -13.98 2.20 28.45
CA PRO A 195 -12.52 2.08 28.36
C PRO A 195 -11.79 2.80 29.53
N PRO A 196 -10.56 2.38 29.88
CA PRO A 196 -9.83 2.90 31.03
C PRO A 196 -9.37 4.36 30.84
N ARG A 197 -9.48 5.17 31.90
CA ARG A 197 -9.02 6.58 31.93
C ARG A 197 -7.64 6.72 32.57
N VAL A 198 -6.83 7.60 31.98
CA VAL A 198 -5.51 8.04 32.51
C VAL A 198 -5.71 9.14 33.57
N PRO A 199 -4.93 9.19 34.68
CA PRO A 199 -5.07 10.24 35.70
C PRO A 199 -4.49 11.60 35.26
N ARG A 200 -5.03 12.68 35.81
CA ARG A 200 -4.53 14.06 35.67
C ARG A 200 -4.49 14.74 37.05
N PRO A 201 -3.41 15.46 37.44
CA PRO A 201 -3.31 16.09 38.76
C PRO A 201 -3.71 17.58 38.80
N THR A 202 -4.15 18.03 39.98
CA THR A 202 -4.47 19.43 40.39
C THR A 202 -4.34 19.52 41.93
N GLN A 203 -4.01 20.62 42.63
CA GLN A 203 -3.56 22.00 42.31
C GLN A 203 -3.11 22.72 43.62
N SER A 204 -2.33 23.82 43.54
CA SER A 204 -2.13 24.93 44.54
C SER A 204 -0.90 25.80 44.13
N THR A 205 -0.70 27.11 44.43
CA THR A 205 -1.52 28.34 44.67
C THR A 205 -0.70 29.60 44.22
N LYS A 206 -0.66 30.74 44.94
CA LYS A 206 -0.10 32.08 44.58
C LYS A 206 0.25 32.92 45.86
N PRO A 207 1.09 34.02 45.90
CA PRO A 207 0.94 35.29 45.14
C PRO A 207 2.21 35.97 44.51
N SER A 208 2.46 37.30 44.73
CA SER A 208 2.78 38.23 43.61
C SER A 208 3.32 39.67 43.89
N GLY A 209 4.09 40.26 42.94
CA GLY A 209 4.42 41.71 42.75
C GLY A 209 5.78 42.21 43.32
N SER A 210 6.45 43.32 42.90
CA SER A 210 6.48 44.15 41.64
C SER A 210 7.58 45.27 41.70
N MET A 211 8.04 45.81 40.54
CA MET A 211 8.66 47.16 40.26
C MET A 211 10.20 47.40 40.03
N LEU A 212 10.51 48.04 38.87
CA LEU A 212 11.55 49.06 38.47
C LEU A 212 13.09 48.75 38.62
N SER A 213 14.03 48.78 37.63
CA SER A 213 14.45 49.72 36.52
C SER A 213 15.59 50.73 36.93
N PRO A 214 16.52 51.26 36.06
CA PRO A 214 16.71 51.15 34.57
C PRO A 214 18.20 51.19 33.97
N THR A 215 18.31 51.10 32.62
CA THR A 215 19.27 51.79 31.65
C THR A 215 20.75 51.38 31.36
N ALA A 216 20.98 50.85 30.13
CA ALA A 216 22.00 51.10 29.05
C ALA A 216 23.55 51.19 29.33
N LEU A 217 24.53 51.05 28.40
CA LEU A 217 24.68 51.20 26.91
C LEU A 217 25.80 50.25 26.33
N SER A 218 25.96 50.16 25.00
CA SER A 218 27.06 49.45 24.24
C SER A 218 28.26 50.40 23.91
N PRO A 219 29.42 50.04 23.26
CA PRO A 219 29.77 48.86 22.42
C PRO A 219 31.23 48.25 22.53
N LEU A 220 31.60 47.42 21.53
CA LEU A 220 32.80 46.56 21.23
C LEU A 220 34.19 47.26 21.03
N PRO A 221 35.31 46.57 20.64
CA PRO A 221 36.07 45.38 21.13
C PRO A 221 37.62 45.72 21.22
N PRO A 222 38.66 44.87 20.95
CA PRO A 222 38.87 43.40 20.92
C PRO A 222 40.14 42.88 21.71
N HIS A 223 40.37 41.56 21.77
CA HIS A 223 41.64 40.82 21.45
C HIS A 223 41.63 39.34 21.94
N ALA A 224 42.67 38.55 21.63
CA ALA A 224 42.64 37.08 21.53
C ALA A 224 43.51 36.31 22.56
N HIS A 225 43.39 34.96 22.52
CA HIS A 225 44.41 33.90 22.79
C HIS A 225 44.12 32.79 23.84
N THR A 226 43.94 31.57 23.30
CA THR A 226 44.50 30.23 23.70
C THR A 226 44.33 29.58 25.10
N ALA A 227 43.72 28.38 25.06
CA ALA A 227 44.18 27.06 25.57
C ALA A 227 44.37 26.76 27.08
N GLY A 228 43.96 25.53 27.49
CA GLY A 228 44.37 24.89 28.76
C GLY A 228 43.37 23.84 29.30
N GLY A 229 43.84 22.63 29.62
CA GLY A 229 43.02 21.50 30.12
C GLY A 229 42.98 21.31 31.67
N PRO A 230 42.37 20.21 32.18
CA PRO A 230 41.87 20.07 33.57
C PRO A 230 42.82 19.28 34.52
N PRO A 231 42.50 19.03 35.82
CA PRO A 231 41.78 17.78 36.20
C PRO A 231 40.98 17.70 37.56
N THR A 232 40.14 16.66 37.67
CA THR A 232 39.79 15.77 38.85
C THR A 232 39.14 16.19 40.19
N LEU A 233 37.90 15.68 40.42
CA LEU A 233 37.36 14.80 41.51
C LEU A 233 37.78 14.93 43.02
N SER A 234 36.80 15.06 43.95
CA SER A 234 36.34 13.98 44.90
C SER A 234 35.53 14.48 46.15
N ALA A 235 34.86 13.55 46.85
CA ALA A 235 33.72 13.65 47.80
C ALA A 235 33.96 14.14 49.27
N GLY A 236 32.88 14.45 50.02
CA GLY A 236 32.85 14.25 51.49
C GLY A 236 31.92 15.09 52.43
N HIS A 237 30.77 14.53 52.84
CA HIS A 237 30.11 14.65 54.18
C HIS A 237 29.45 15.97 54.72
N ARG A 238 28.56 15.77 55.72
CA ARG A 238 27.60 16.70 56.40
C ARG A 238 28.08 16.98 57.85
N PRO A 239 27.75 18.11 58.53
CA PRO A 239 26.48 18.18 59.31
C PRO A 239 25.88 19.61 59.58
N THR A 240 24.72 19.61 60.28
CA THR A 240 24.02 20.64 61.13
C THR A 240 24.68 22.00 61.48
N ALA A 241 23.98 23.12 61.76
CA ALA A 241 22.54 23.49 61.76
C ALA A 241 22.33 25.04 61.93
N ALA A 242 21.07 25.50 61.70
CA ALA A 242 20.43 26.75 62.16
C ALA A 242 20.99 28.15 61.79
N SER A 243 20.26 28.92 60.96
CA SER A 243 19.61 30.20 61.37
C SER A 243 18.72 30.81 60.25
N SER A 244 17.83 31.71 60.64
CA SER A 244 16.73 32.45 59.95
C SER A 244 16.87 32.94 58.48
N ILE A 245 15.80 32.71 57.68
CA ILE A 245 14.97 33.63 56.82
C ILE A 245 15.69 34.79 56.06
N PRO A 246 15.40 35.13 54.76
CA PRO A 246 14.29 34.73 53.86
C PRO A 246 14.72 34.21 52.46
N ALA A 247 13.76 33.96 51.55
CA ALA A 247 13.98 33.46 50.18
C ALA A 247 14.12 34.59 49.11
N PRO A 248 14.92 34.38 48.03
CA PRO A 248 15.11 35.33 46.92
C PRO A 248 14.11 35.12 45.75
N PRO A 249 13.97 36.09 44.81
CA PRO A 249 12.88 36.12 43.82
C PRO A 249 13.20 35.42 42.48
N GLN A 250 12.13 35.03 41.76
CA GLN A 250 12.16 34.79 40.31
C GLN A 250 11.47 35.94 39.56
N SER A 251 12.01 36.32 38.41
CA SER A 251 11.53 37.42 37.55
C SER A 251 10.47 36.95 36.52
N PRO A 252 9.62 37.87 35.98
CA PRO A 252 8.32 37.49 35.40
C PRO A 252 8.22 37.54 33.87
N PHE A 253 7.27 36.75 33.33
CA PHE A 253 6.67 36.96 32.00
C PHE A 253 5.51 37.98 32.05
N PRO A 254 5.19 38.69 30.96
CA PRO A 254 4.15 39.73 30.92
C PRO A 254 2.70 39.18 30.86
N PRO A 255 1.67 39.98 31.21
CA PRO A 255 0.30 39.52 31.37
C PRO A 255 -0.54 39.51 30.09
N ALA A 256 -1.53 38.63 30.04
CA ALA A 256 -2.59 38.64 29.03
C ALA A 256 -3.68 39.69 29.38
N PHE A 257 -4.05 40.53 28.41
CA PHE A 257 -5.21 41.42 28.54
C PHE A 257 -6.51 40.66 28.26
N GLY A 258 -7.40 40.63 29.24
CA GLY A 258 -8.82 40.35 28.99
C GLY A 258 -9.50 41.63 28.53
N GLN A 259 -10.00 41.67 27.29
CA GLN A 259 -10.98 42.67 26.86
C GLN A 259 -12.37 42.03 26.81
N ALA A 260 -13.33 42.70 27.44
CA ALA A 260 -14.74 42.34 27.32
C ALA A 260 -15.23 42.68 25.90
N PHE A 261 -15.99 41.79 25.28
CA PHE A 261 -16.64 42.08 24.01
C PHE A 261 -17.75 43.12 24.20
N PRO A 262 -17.87 44.13 23.32
CA PRO A 262 -18.96 45.11 23.39
C PRO A 262 -20.31 44.45 23.04
N PRO A 263 -21.44 44.99 23.54
CA PRO A 263 -22.76 44.51 23.19
C PRO A 263 -23.04 44.71 21.69
N ARG A 264 -23.70 43.73 21.07
CA ARG A 264 -24.13 43.84 19.66
C ARG A 264 -25.16 44.95 19.51
N HIS A 265 -24.91 45.90 18.61
CA HIS A 265 -25.92 46.86 18.19
C HIS A 265 -27.14 46.15 17.57
N ALA A 266 -28.33 46.61 17.93
CA ALA A 266 -29.58 46.10 17.40
C ALA A 266 -29.73 46.44 15.91
N VAL A 267 -30.10 45.44 15.10
CA VAL A 267 -30.55 45.63 13.72
C VAL A 267 -32.02 46.08 13.77
N PRO A 268 -32.45 47.10 12.98
CA PRO A 268 -33.85 47.52 12.96
C PRO A 268 -34.76 46.39 12.46
N PRO A 269 -36.01 46.29 12.96
CA PRO A 269 -36.93 45.25 12.54
C PRO A 269 -37.36 45.45 11.08
N GLY A 270 -37.03 44.49 10.23
CA GLY A 270 -37.67 44.35 8.92
C GLY A 270 -39.17 44.01 9.09
N PRO A 271 -40.00 44.22 8.06
CA PRO A 271 -41.44 43.98 8.15
C PRO A 271 -41.74 42.54 8.54
N THR A 272 -42.63 42.36 9.50
CA THR A 272 -43.06 41.07 10.05
C THR A 272 -43.70 40.22 8.96
N ALA A 273 -42.95 39.22 8.47
CA ALA A 273 -43.50 38.16 7.66
C ALA A 273 -44.52 37.39 8.51
N VAL A 274 -45.79 37.43 8.09
CA VAL A 274 -46.88 36.63 8.67
C VAL A 274 -46.45 35.16 8.63
N PRO A 275 -46.56 34.39 9.73
CA PRO A 275 -46.27 32.96 9.68
C PRO A 275 -47.25 32.33 8.68
N PRO A 276 -46.76 31.64 7.63
CA PRO A 276 -47.65 31.00 6.68
C PRO A 276 -48.52 29.99 7.44
N SER A 277 -49.84 30.10 7.28
CA SER A 277 -50.79 29.10 7.75
C SER A 277 -50.35 27.71 7.28
N PRO A 278 -50.69 26.62 7.99
CA PRO A 278 -50.34 25.27 7.57
C PRO A 278 -51.03 24.93 6.25
N VAL A 279 -50.37 25.26 5.14
CA VAL A 279 -50.76 24.80 3.81
C VAL A 279 -50.57 23.30 3.84
N ASN A 280 -51.67 22.58 3.74
CA ASN A 280 -51.70 21.13 3.60
C ASN A 280 -51.07 20.76 2.25
N ARG A 281 -49.73 20.76 2.20
CA ARG A 281 -48.95 20.33 1.05
C ARG A 281 -49.12 18.82 0.96
N THR A 282 -50.11 18.40 0.18
CA THR A 282 -50.08 17.09 -0.48
C THR A 282 -48.68 16.88 -1.05
N ASN A 283 -47.98 15.84 -0.60
CA ASN A 283 -46.67 15.49 -1.12
C ASN A 283 -46.79 15.13 -2.60
N SER A 284 -46.56 16.11 -3.45
CA SER A 284 -46.34 15.93 -4.88
C SER A 284 -44.84 16.02 -5.08
N GLU A 285 -44.14 14.87 -5.11
CA GLU A 285 -42.76 14.86 -5.58
C GLU A 285 -42.72 15.45 -7.00
N PRO A 286 -41.75 16.32 -7.33
CA PRO A 286 -41.61 16.80 -8.69
C PRO A 286 -41.36 15.60 -9.59
N ALA A 287 -42.12 15.50 -10.68
CA ALA A 287 -42.08 14.33 -11.57
C ALA A 287 -40.62 14.04 -11.99
N PRO A 288 -40.16 12.77 -11.90
CA PRO A 288 -38.78 12.42 -12.21
C PRO A 288 -38.41 12.89 -13.62
N GLY A 289 -37.23 13.49 -13.77
CA GLY A 289 -36.73 13.93 -15.08
C GLY A 289 -36.53 12.75 -16.04
N PRO A 290 -36.40 13.00 -17.36
CA PRO A 290 -36.35 11.94 -18.37
C PRO A 290 -35.23 10.91 -18.12
N SER A 291 -34.07 11.33 -17.62
CA SER A 291 -32.97 10.42 -17.24
C SER A 291 -33.30 9.55 -16.01
N THR A 292 -34.09 10.06 -15.07
CA THR A 292 -34.57 9.32 -13.90
C THR A 292 -35.66 8.30 -14.30
N GLN A 293 -36.55 8.66 -15.22
CA GLN A 293 -37.57 7.75 -15.76
C GLN A 293 -36.95 6.60 -16.57
N HIS A 294 -36.00 6.91 -17.45
CA HIS A 294 -35.21 5.92 -18.20
C HIS A 294 -34.53 4.93 -17.26
N ARG A 295 -33.88 5.43 -16.19
CA ARG A 295 -33.27 4.59 -15.16
C ARG A 295 -34.26 3.69 -14.43
N ALA A 296 -35.42 4.21 -14.05
CA ALA A 296 -36.44 3.41 -13.37
C ALA A 296 -36.88 2.23 -14.26
N ALA A 297 -37.14 2.49 -15.54
CA ALA A 297 -37.45 1.45 -16.52
C ALA A 297 -36.31 0.43 -16.70
N LEU A 298 -35.04 0.87 -16.71
CA LEU A 298 -33.88 -0.04 -16.75
C LEU A 298 -33.79 -0.93 -15.50
N ALA A 299 -33.99 -0.38 -14.31
CA ALA A 299 -33.96 -1.14 -13.06
C ALA A 299 -35.06 -2.20 -13.03
N THR A 300 -36.29 -1.84 -13.40
CA THR A 300 -37.41 -2.79 -13.51
C THR A 300 -37.17 -3.87 -14.58
N LEU A 301 -36.49 -3.54 -15.69
CA LEU A 301 -36.11 -4.54 -16.69
C LEU A 301 -35.08 -5.54 -16.14
N VAL A 302 -34.05 -5.07 -15.45
CA VAL A 302 -33.02 -5.92 -14.83
C VAL A 302 -33.61 -6.80 -13.72
N GLU A 303 -34.51 -6.26 -12.90
CA GLU A 303 -35.26 -7.00 -11.87
C GLU A 303 -36.09 -8.13 -12.48
N ARG A 304 -36.89 -7.84 -13.52
CA ARG A 304 -37.69 -8.85 -14.24
C ARG A 304 -36.87 -9.93 -14.93
N VAL A 305 -35.66 -9.60 -15.38
CA VAL A 305 -34.72 -10.61 -15.90
C VAL A 305 -34.26 -11.52 -14.76
N ALA A 306 -33.92 -10.96 -13.59
CA ALA A 306 -33.51 -11.71 -12.40
C ALA A 306 -34.62 -12.59 -11.81
N GLU A 307 -35.88 -12.19 -11.91
CA GLU A 307 -37.04 -13.03 -11.55
C GLU A 307 -37.18 -14.27 -12.46
N SER A 308 -36.75 -14.16 -13.73
CA SER A 308 -36.95 -15.20 -14.75
C SER A 308 -35.74 -16.08 -15.05
N LEU A 309 -34.55 -15.71 -14.56
CA LEU A 309 -33.29 -16.40 -14.84
C LEU A 309 -32.35 -16.31 -13.63
N ASP A 310 -31.76 -17.44 -13.23
CA ASP A 310 -30.75 -17.47 -12.17
C ASP A 310 -29.50 -16.67 -12.59
N LEU A 311 -29.26 -15.55 -11.90
CA LEU A 311 -28.10 -14.68 -12.11
C LEU A 311 -26.91 -15.02 -11.19
N ALA A 312 -26.98 -16.06 -10.35
CA ALA A 312 -25.87 -16.48 -9.50
C ALA A 312 -24.54 -16.72 -10.27
N PRO A 313 -24.52 -17.24 -11.52
CA PRO A 313 -23.28 -17.34 -12.30
C PRO A 313 -22.57 -15.99 -12.55
N LEU A 314 -23.31 -14.87 -12.53
CA LEU A 314 -22.72 -13.53 -12.68
C LEU A 314 -21.97 -13.08 -11.41
N ALA A 315 -22.25 -13.67 -10.25
CA ALA A 315 -21.72 -13.23 -8.96
C ALA A 315 -20.21 -13.47 -8.81
N ALA A 316 -19.63 -14.42 -9.56
CA ALA A 316 -18.19 -14.69 -9.57
C ALA A 316 -17.38 -13.77 -10.50
N GLY A 317 -18.06 -12.87 -11.25
CA GLY A 317 -17.42 -12.00 -12.24
C GLY A 317 -16.67 -12.73 -13.37
N ALA A 318 -16.93 -14.03 -13.56
CA ALA A 318 -16.26 -14.87 -14.54
C ALA A 318 -16.70 -14.53 -15.97
N PRO A 319 -15.86 -14.78 -17.00
CA PRO A 319 -16.33 -14.81 -18.38
C PRO A 319 -17.43 -15.87 -18.52
N LEU A 320 -18.57 -15.46 -19.07
CA LEU A 320 -19.75 -16.30 -19.18
C LEU A 320 -19.63 -17.22 -20.40
N GLU A 321 -20.22 -18.42 -20.29
CA GLU A 321 -20.39 -19.29 -21.45
C GLU A 321 -21.24 -18.59 -22.53
N ALA A 322 -20.91 -18.81 -23.80
CA ALA A 322 -21.65 -18.22 -24.92
C ALA A 322 -23.14 -18.60 -24.88
N ALA A 323 -23.46 -19.84 -24.51
CA ALA A 323 -24.84 -20.30 -24.37
C ALA A 323 -25.62 -19.55 -23.27
N PHE A 324 -24.99 -19.28 -22.13
CA PHE A 324 -25.62 -18.53 -21.03
C PHE A 324 -25.74 -17.03 -21.36
N THR A 325 -24.74 -16.47 -22.03
CA THR A 325 -24.77 -15.10 -22.58
C THR A 325 -25.95 -14.91 -23.54
N THR A 326 -26.19 -15.85 -24.45
CA THR A 326 -27.33 -15.83 -25.37
C THR A 326 -28.67 -15.96 -24.63
N LYS A 327 -28.76 -16.79 -23.59
CA LYS A 327 -29.96 -16.89 -22.73
C LYS A 327 -30.28 -15.56 -22.03
N ILE A 328 -29.28 -14.88 -21.46
CA ILE A 328 -29.48 -13.55 -20.85
C ILE A 328 -29.96 -12.55 -21.90
N ALA A 329 -29.33 -12.50 -23.09
CA ALA A 329 -29.73 -11.58 -24.15
C ALA A 329 -31.19 -11.79 -24.59
N GLY A 330 -31.59 -13.04 -24.85
CA GLY A 330 -32.98 -13.38 -25.19
C GLY A 330 -33.98 -13.04 -24.07
N ALA A 331 -33.61 -13.28 -22.81
CA ALA A 331 -34.46 -12.91 -21.67
C ALA A 331 -34.63 -11.38 -21.54
N ILE A 332 -33.58 -10.58 -21.80
CA ILE A 332 -33.67 -9.12 -21.82
C ILE A 332 -34.64 -8.67 -22.93
N GLU A 333 -34.51 -9.21 -24.15
CA GLU A 333 -35.38 -8.86 -25.28
C GLU A 333 -36.85 -9.24 -25.03
N GLU A 334 -37.12 -10.46 -24.53
CA GLU A 334 -38.47 -10.92 -24.18
C GLU A 334 -39.11 -10.02 -23.11
N ARG A 335 -38.39 -9.74 -22.02
CA ARG A 335 -38.91 -8.91 -20.91
C ARG A 335 -39.09 -7.45 -21.32
N ALA A 336 -38.21 -6.90 -22.17
CA ALA A 336 -38.34 -5.55 -22.70
C ALA A 336 -39.55 -5.43 -23.65
N ALA A 337 -39.78 -6.44 -24.51
CA ALA A 337 -40.98 -6.50 -25.35
C ALA A 337 -42.27 -6.61 -24.52
N ALA A 338 -42.28 -7.46 -23.49
CA ALA A 338 -43.40 -7.58 -22.56
C ALA A 338 -43.68 -6.26 -21.81
N MET A 339 -42.63 -5.54 -21.36
CA MET A 339 -42.77 -4.22 -20.74
C MET A 339 -43.37 -3.18 -21.69
N LYS A 340 -43.00 -3.20 -22.97
CA LYS A 340 -43.59 -2.33 -24.00
C LYS A 340 -45.07 -2.62 -24.20
N VAL A 341 -45.46 -3.89 -24.31
CA VAL A 341 -46.86 -4.32 -24.47
C VAL A 341 -47.71 -3.98 -23.24
N ALA A 342 -47.14 -4.10 -22.04
CA ALA A 342 -47.80 -3.77 -20.78
C ALA A 342 -47.88 -2.25 -20.48
N GLY A 343 -47.35 -1.37 -21.34
CA GLY A 343 -47.34 0.07 -21.11
C GLY A 343 -46.43 0.52 -19.96
N LEU A 344 -45.44 -0.29 -19.58
CA LEU A 344 -44.55 -0.06 -18.44
C LEU A 344 -43.22 0.63 -18.80
N VAL A 345 -43.08 1.06 -20.06
CA VAL A 345 -41.96 1.89 -20.54
C VAL A 345 -42.46 3.33 -20.67
N PRO A 346 -41.87 4.32 -19.97
CA PRO A 346 -42.30 5.71 -20.04
C PRO A 346 -42.24 6.29 -21.47
N GLU A 347 -43.14 7.23 -21.77
CA GLU A 347 -43.13 7.93 -23.06
C GLU A 347 -41.80 8.70 -23.25
N GLY A 348 -41.13 8.46 -24.38
CA GLY A 348 -39.81 9.03 -24.68
C GLY A 348 -38.62 8.11 -24.33
N VAL A 349 -38.83 6.99 -23.64
CA VAL A 349 -37.76 6.00 -23.35
C VAL A 349 -37.65 4.98 -24.49
N GLY A 350 -36.46 4.87 -25.09
CA GLY A 350 -36.19 3.93 -26.18
C GLY A 350 -35.99 2.50 -25.70
N VAL A 351 -36.87 1.58 -26.09
CA VAL A 351 -36.78 0.15 -25.70
C VAL A 351 -35.45 -0.50 -26.15
N GLU A 352 -34.96 -0.16 -27.33
CA GLU A 352 -33.65 -0.63 -27.84
C GLU A 352 -32.48 -0.15 -26.97
N GLN A 353 -32.57 1.08 -26.44
CA GLN A 353 -31.56 1.64 -25.52
C GLN A 353 -31.59 0.90 -24.18
N LEU A 354 -32.78 0.64 -23.62
CA LEU A 354 -32.95 -0.15 -22.40
C LEU A 354 -32.37 -1.57 -22.55
N VAL A 355 -32.65 -2.26 -23.67
CA VAL A 355 -32.09 -3.59 -23.97
C VAL A 355 -30.56 -3.53 -24.01
N GLN A 356 -29.99 -2.55 -24.71
CA GLN A 356 -28.54 -2.41 -24.85
C GLN A 356 -27.84 -2.03 -23.53
N GLU A 357 -28.50 -1.25 -22.67
CA GLU A 357 -28.00 -0.90 -21.33
C GLU A 357 -28.11 -2.07 -20.33
N ALA A 358 -29.24 -2.79 -20.32
CA ALA A 358 -29.41 -3.99 -19.49
C ALA A 358 -28.39 -5.07 -19.86
N ARG A 359 -28.14 -5.25 -21.17
CA ARG A 359 -27.08 -6.14 -21.68
C ARG A 359 -25.70 -5.70 -21.21
N ARG A 360 -25.37 -4.40 -21.32
CA ARG A 360 -24.08 -3.85 -20.83
C ARG A 360 -23.90 -4.11 -19.34
N GLU A 361 -24.93 -3.89 -18.53
CA GLU A 361 -24.85 -4.06 -17.08
C GLU A 361 -24.75 -5.53 -16.65
N LEU A 362 -25.58 -6.41 -17.20
CA LEU A 362 -25.58 -7.83 -16.84
C LEU A 362 -24.38 -8.59 -17.40
N ILE A 363 -23.93 -8.27 -18.61
CA ILE A 363 -22.92 -9.07 -19.34
C ILE A 363 -21.55 -8.38 -19.41
N GLU A 364 -21.50 -7.07 -19.67
CA GLU A 364 -20.25 -6.36 -20.02
C GLU A 364 -19.59 -5.63 -18.82
N LEU A 365 -19.62 -4.29 -18.78
CA LEU A 365 -19.06 -3.45 -17.70
C LEU A 365 -20.04 -2.34 -17.25
N GLY A 366 -21.32 -2.43 -17.62
CA GLY A 366 -22.31 -1.38 -17.38
C GLY A 366 -21.89 -0.03 -17.96
N ALA A 367 -22.21 1.05 -17.26
CA ALA A 367 -21.86 2.42 -17.63
C ALA A 367 -20.33 2.70 -17.66
N ILE A 368 -19.51 1.86 -17.02
CA ILE A 368 -18.03 2.01 -17.06
C ILE A 368 -17.48 1.64 -18.44
N GLY A 369 -18.09 0.69 -19.16
CA GLY A 369 -17.56 0.18 -20.43
C GLY A 369 -17.31 1.26 -21.49
N PRO A 370 -18.31 2.09 -21.86
CA PRO A 370 -18.12 3.18 -22.82
C PRO A 370 -17.09 4.23 -22.38
N LEU A 371 -17.06 4.58 -21.09
CA LEU A 371 -16.07 5.51 -20.55
C LEU A 371 -14.65 4.94 -20.57
N LEU A 372 -14.50 3.63 -20.38
CA LEU A 372 -13.21 2.94 -20.45
C LEU A 372 -12.68 2.91 -21.89
N ALA A 373 -13.56 2.88 -22.89
CA ALA A 373 -13.19 2.96 -24.32
C ALA A 373 -12.90 4.38 -24.85
N ASP A 374 -13.24 5.44 -24.10
CA ASP A 374 -13.09 6.83 -24.54
C ASP A 374 -11.67 7.38 -24.24
N ASP A 375 -10.88 7.67 -25.29
CA ASP A 375 -9.49 8.16 -25.16
C ASP A 375 -9.32 9.55 -24.51
N ASP A 376 -10.38 10.36 -24.40
CA ASP A 376 -10.36 11.62 -23.65
C ASP A 376 -10.60 11.40 -22.15
N VAL A 377 -11.17 10.25 -21.74
CA VAL A 377 -11.36 9.90 -20.31
C VAL A 377 -10.06 9.34 -19.71
N VAL A 378 -9.60 9.94 -18.61
CA VAL A 378 -8.37 9.55 -17.90
C VAL A 378 -8.64 8.73 -16.63
N GLU A 379 -9.77 8.98 -15.98
CA GLU A 379 -10.11 8.41 -14.68
C GLU A 379 -11.63 8.32 -14.52
N ILE A 380 -12.13 7.25 -13.90
CA ILE A 380 -13.55 6.96 -13.72
C ILE A 380 -13.78 6.59 -12.24
N HIS A 381 -14.62 7.34 -11.55
CA HIS A 381 -15.06 7.05 -10.18
C HIS A 381 -16.53 6.64 -10.18
N ALA A 382 -16.85 5.45 -9.67
CA ALA A 382 -18.20 5.05 -9.31
C ALA A 382 -18.32 4.90 -7.79
N GLN A 383 -19.37 5.48 -7.21
CA GLN A 383 -19.68 5.44 -5.79
C GLN A 383 -21.14 5.02 -5.62
N GLY A 384 -21.35 3.81 -5.10
CA GLY A 384 -22.65 3.15 -5.02
C GLY A 384 -23.31 2.94 -6.39
N SER A 385 -24.62 2.73 -6.37
CA SER A 385 -25.46 2.65 -7.58
C SER A 385 -25.79 4.02 -8.21
N SER A 386 -25.53 5.12 -7.50
CA SER A 386 -26.11 6.44 -7.79
C SER A 386 -25.15 7.51 -8.29
N ARG A 387 -23.82 7.31 -8.22
CA ARG A 387 -22.86 8.33 -8.67
C ARG A 387 -21.72 7.75 -9.50
N LEU A 388 -21.61 8.21 -10.74
CA LEU A 388 -20.52 8.02 -11.67
C LEU A 388 -19.88 9.39 -11.92
N VAL A 389 -18.57 9.40 -12.12
CA VAL A 389 -17.81 10.59 -12.50
C VAL A 389 -16.71 10.14 -13.45
N ALA A 390 -16.75 10.63 -14.69
CA ALA A 390 -15.60 10.57 -15.60
C ALA A 390 -14.80 11.88 -15.52
N PHE A 391 -13.47 11.76 -15.41
CA PHE A 391 -12.54 12.87 -15.59
C PHE A 391 -11.95 12.80 -16.99
N ARG A 392 -11.90 13.95 -17.67
CA ARG A 392 -11.47 14.07 -19.07
C ARG A 392 -10.21 14.93 -19.19
N LYS A 393 -9.36 14.65 -20.19
CA LYS A 393 -8.16 15.47 -20.51
C LYS A 393 -8.57 16.93 -20.75
N SER A 394 -9.65 17.12 -21.50
CA SER A 394 -10.16 18.43 -21.92
C SER A 394 -11.01 19.18 -20.88
N ARG A 395 -11.64 18.50 -19.91
CA ARG A 395 -12.54 19.13 -18.92
C ARG A 395 -12.36 18.58 -17.51
N LYS A 396 -12.21 19.50 -16.55
CA LYS A 396 -12.28 19.22 -15.10
C LYS A 396 -13.70 19.00 -14.56
N GLN A 397 -14.72 19.01 -15.41
CA GLN A 397 -16.11 18.88 -14.97
C GLN A 397 -16.51 17.39 -14.90
N PRO A 398 -17.00 16.91 -13.75
CA PRO A 398 -17.46 15.55 -13.60
C PRO A 398 -18.77 15.32 -14.36
N THR A 399 -18.82 14.28 -15.21
CA THR A 399 -20.10 13.80 -15.75
C THR A 399 -20.85 13.04 -14.66
N GLY A 400 -21.74 13.73 -13.94
CA GLY A 400 -22.51 13.21 -12.81
C GLY A 400 -23.70 12.34 -13.21
N GLU A 401 -23.44 11.17 -13.79
CA GLU A 401 -24.46 10.18 -14.14
C GLU A 401 -24.67 9.17 -13.01
N MET A 402 -25.78 8.42 -13.04
CA MET A 402 -26.00 7.31 -12.12
C MET A 402 -25.50 6.00 -12.79
N PRO A 403 -24.55 5.23 -12.22
CA PRO A 403 -23.82 4.16 -12.93
C PRO A 403 -24.54 2.82 -13.07
N PHE A 404 -25.23 2.37 -12.03
CA PHE A 404 -25.76 0.98 -11.94
C PHE A 404 -27.19 0.91 -11.39
N THR A 405 -28.01 -0.04 -11.83
CA THR A 405 -29.38 -0.21 -11.32
C THR A 405 -29.44 -0.48 -9.82
N SER A 406 -28.49 -1.26 -9.28
CA SER A 406 -28.35 -1.57 -7.85
C SER A 406 -26.89 -1.60 -7.37
N GLU A 407 -26.65 -1.74 -6.06
CA GLU A 407 -25.29 -1.96 -5.52
C GLU A 407 -24.73 -3.31 -6.01
N GLU A 408 -25.57 -4.35 -6.11
CA GLU A 408 -25.21 -5.67 -6.64
C GLU A 408 -24.82 -5.60 -8.13
N ALA A 409 -25.47 -4.74 -8.91
CA ALA A 409 -25.09 -4.51 -10.30
C ALA A 409 -23.67 -3.92 -10.41
N GLY A 410 -23.36 -2.91 -9.60
CA GLY A 410 -22.01 -2.37 -9.53
C GLY A 410 -20.99 -3.36 -8.93
N ALA A 411 -21.38 -4.17 -7.96
CA ALA A 411 -20.57 -5.26 -7.42
C ALA A 411 -20.20 -6.30 -8.49
N ARG A 412 -21.16 -6.70 -9.35
CA ARG A 412 -20.89 -7.56 -10.52
C ARG A 412 -19.89 -6.91 -11.48
N VAL A 413 -19.94 -5.59 -11.69
CA VAL A 413 -18.95 -4.86 -12.50
C VAL A 413 -17.56 -4.87 -11.84
N LEU A 414 -17.46 -4.54 -10.54
CA LEU A 414 -16.19 -4.56 -9.80
C LEU A 414 -15.54 -5.96 -9.80
N ARG A 415 -16.31 -7.03 -9.60
CA ARG A 415 -15.81 -8.40 -9.66
C ARG A 415 -15.31 -8.79 -11.06
N ARG A 416 -16.00 -8.39 -12.13
CA ARG A 416 -15.53 -8.58 -13.52
C ARG A 416 -14.24 -7.80 -13.80
N LEU A 417 -14.13 -6.57 -13.30
CA LEU A 417 -12.91 -5.75 -13.44
C LEU A 417 -11.72 -6.40 -12.72
N ALA A 418 -11.92 -6.85 -11.47
CA ALA A 418 -10.90 -7.57 -10.71
C ALA A 418 -10.45 -8.86 -11.43
N LYS A 419 -11.41 -9.64 -11.95
CA LYS A 419 -11.13 -10.89 -12.68
C LYS A 419 -10.38 -10.65 -14.00
N ARG A 420 -10.69 -9.56 -14.72
CA ARG A 420 -9.89 -9.10 -15.87
C ARG A 420 -8.47 -8.70 -15.48
N ALA A 421 -8.28 -8.14 -14.27
CA ALA A 421 -6.98 -7.84 -13.69
C ALA A 421 -6.30 -9.06 -13.01
N GLY A 422 -6.80 -10.28 -13.23
CA GLY A 422 -6.17 -11.52 -12.77
C GLY A 422 -6.41 -11.87 -11.30
N ALA A 423 -7.36 -11.22 -10.61
CA ALA A 423 -7.68 -11.50 -9.21
C ALA A 423 -9.18 -11.79 -9.00
N GLU A 424 -9.50 -12.69 -8.07
CA GLU A 424 -10.89 -13.00 -7.72
C GLU A 424 -11.29 -12.25 -6.44
N LEU A 425 -12.53 -11.75 -6.40
CA LEU A 425 -13.06 -10.92 -5.31
C LEU A 425 -14.36 -11.51 -4.77
N ASP A 426 -14.25 -12.67 -4.11
CA ASP A 426 -15.40 -13.42 -3.61
C ASP A 426 -16.00 -12.84 -2.32
N ALA A 427 -15.15 -12.23 -1.49
CA ALA A 427 -15.53 -11.67 -0.19
C ALA A 427 -15.51 -10.12 -0.22
N PRO A 428 -16.29 -9.45 0.66
CA PRO A 428 -16.19 -8.01 0.88
C PRO A 428 -14.78 -7.58 1.29
N GLY A 429 -14.31 -6.44 0.77
CA GLY A 429 -12.95 -5.98 0.99
C GLY A 429 -12.52 -4.89 0.00
N ALA A 430 -11.32 -4.35 0.22
CA ALA A 430 -10.67 -3.41 -0.69
C ALA A 430 -9.73 -4.16 -1.65
N VAL A 431 -9.61 -3.65 -2.88
CA VAL A 431 -8.70 -4.14 -3.92
C VAL A 431 -7.87 -3.01 -4.52
N ASP A 432 -6.65 -3.35 -4.92
CA ASP A 432 -5.72 -2.50 -5.64
C ASP A 432 -5.01 -3.40 -6.68
N LEU A 433 -5.36 -3.24 -7.95
CA LEU A 433 -5.04 -4.17 -9.03
C LEU A 433 -4.65 -3.40 -10.30
N CYS A 434 -3.71 -3.95 -11.07
CA CYS A 434 -3.36 -3.44 -12.39
C CYS A 434 -3.91 -4.40 -13.45
N ALA A 435 -4.74 -3.90 -14.36
CA ALA A 435 -5.34 -4.67 -15.45
C ALA A 435 -4.36 -4.84 -16.64
N PRO A 436 -4.60 -5.80 -17.56
CA PRO A 436 -3.66 -6.12 -18.64
C PRO A 436 -3.48 -5.00 -19.68
N ASP A 437 -4.39 -4.03 -19.71
CA ASP A 437 -4.31 -2.78 -20.49
C ASP A 437 -3.50 -1.68 -19.79
N GLY A 438 -2.95 -1.95 -18.61
CA GLY A 438 -2.26 -0.98 -17.75
C GLY A 438 -3.20 -0.14 -16.87
N SER A 439 -4.52 -0.32 -16.96
CA SER A 439 -5.47 0.44 -16.14
C SER A 439 -5.42 -0.02 -14.69
N ARG A 440 -5.27 0.91 -13.75
CA ARG A 440 -5.29 0.61 -12.32
C ARG A 440 -6.70 0.69 -11.75
N LEU A 441 -7.11 -0.38 -11.10
CA LEU A 441 -8.38 -0.56 -10.42
C LEU A 441 -8.15 -0.49 -8.91
N LEU A 442 -8.67 0.57 -8.28
CA LEU A 442 -8.93 0.61 -6.85
C LEU A 442 -10.41 0.33 -6.64
N GLY A 443 -10.76 -0.48 -5.63
CA GLY A 443 -12.16 -0.77 -5.34
C GLY A 443 -12.43 -1.12 -3.89
N ALA A 444 -13.67 -0.92 -3.46
CA ALA A 444 -14.19 -1.42 -2.20
C ALA A 444 -15.52 -2.13 -2.46
N LEU A 445 -15.56 -3.42 -2.17
CA LEU A 445 -16.75 -4.25 -2.28
C LEU A 445 -17.43 -4.36 -0.90
N PRO A 446 -18.67 -3.87 -0.73
CA PRO A 446 -19.42 -4.00 0.52
C PRO A 446 -19.93 -5.44 0.73
N ALA A 447 -20.48 -5.70 1.92
CA ALA A 447 -21.29 -6.91 2.15
C ALA A 447 -22.52 -6.93 1.23
N ALA A 448 -23.05 -8.12 0.93
CA ALA A 448 -24.26 -8.26 0.12
C ALA A 448 -25.43 -7.47 0.74
N GLY A 449 -26.15 -6.69 -0.08
CA GLY A 449 -27.22 -5.79 0.37
C GLY A 449 -26.77 -4.52 1.12
N ALA A 450 -25.47 -4.34 1.39
CA ALA A 450 -24.96 -3.13 2.03
C ALA A 450 -24.52 -2.09 0.99
N LYS A 451 -24.83 -0.82 1.26
CA LYS A 451 -24.32 0.31 0.47
C LYS A 451 -22.85 0.54 0.77
N GLY A 452 -22.13 1.06 -0.22
CA GLY A 452 -20.74 1.49 -0.05
C GLY A 452 -19.77 0.94 -1.10
N LEU A 453 -20.30 0.49 -2.25
CA LEU A 453 -19.46 0.20 -3.40
C LEU A 453 -18.61 1.41 -3.79
N VAL A 454 -17.31 1.19 -3.99
CA VAL A 454 -16.41 2.16 -4.61
C VAL A 454 -15.67 1.46 -5.74
N VAL A 455 -15.59 2.10 -6.90
CA VAL A 455 -14.75 1.70 -8.02
C VAL A 455 -14.03 2.94 -8.52
N VAL A 456 -12.71 2.92 -8.57
CA VAL A 456 -11.87 3.95 -9.18
C VAL A 456 -10.98 3.27 -10.20
N LEU A 457 -11.19 3.60 -11.47
CA LEU A 457 -10.36 3.16 -12.59
C LEU A 457 -9.53 4.33 -13.10
N ARG A 458 -8.21 4.19 -13.06
CA ARG A 458 -7.26 5.15 -13.63
C ARG A 458 -6.62 4.51 -14.86
N LYS A 459 -6.83 5.09 -16.04
CA LYS A 459 -6.17 4.61 -17.27
C LYS A 459 -4.70 5.03 -17.26
N PRO A 460 -3.78 4.23 -17.82
CA PRO A 460 -2.38 4.63 -17.88
C PRO A 460 -2.27 5.91 -18.71
N GLN A 461 -1.65 6.93 -18.13
CA GLN A 461 -1.46 8.21 -18.82
C GLN A 461 -0.10 8.22 -19.48
N ARG A 462 -0.07 8.02 -20.79
CA ARG A 462 1.12 8.26 -21.59
C ARG A 462 1.45 9.74 -21.53
N ILE A 463 2.56 10.07 -20.89
CA ILE A 463 3.05 11.44 -20.81
C ILE A 463 3.40 11.92 -22.22
N GLU A 464 3.10 13.18 -22.55
CA GLU A 464 3.51 13.75 -23.84
C GLU A 464 5.03 13.85 -23.91
N ALA A 465 5.61 13.27 -24.97
CA ALA A 465 7.04 13.42 -25.26
C ALA A 465 7.34 14.89 -25.56
N SER A 466 8.32 15.44 -24.87
CA SER A 466 8.77 16.83 -25.00
C SER A 466 10.29 16.84 -24.98
N THR A 467 10.92 17.69 -25.77
CA THR A 467 12.36 17.93 -25.73
C THR A 467 12.69 18.93 -24.61
N LEU A 468 13.96 19.01 -24.19
CA LEU A 468 14.39 20.08 -23.27
C LEU A 468 14.11 21.48 -23.84
N GLU A 469 14.14 21.65 -25.16
CA GLU A 469 13.79 22.93 -25.79
C GLU A 469 12.29 23.24 -25.72
N ASP A 470 11.42 22.25 -25.86
CA ASP A 470 9.97 22.44 -25.68
C ASP A 470 9.65 22.84 -24.24
N LEU A 471 10.35 22.25 -23.26
CA LEU A 471 10.21 22.61 -21.85
C LEU A 471 10.76 24.02 -21.54
N VAL A 472 11.81 24.48 -22.22
CA VAL A 472 12.25 25.89 -22.18
C VAL A 472 11.21 26.81 -22.82
N ARG A 473 10.64 26.44 -23.98
CA ARG A 473 9.57 27.23 -24.65
C ARG A 473 8.28 27.30 -23.83
N ALA A 474 7.95 26.25 -23.06
CA ALA A 474 6.87 26.25 -22.07
C ALA A 474 7.20 27.02 -20.77
N GLY A 475 8.45 27.47 -20.62
CA GLY A 475 8.97 28.17 -19.45
C GLY A 475 9.11 27.28 -18.21
N LEU A 476 9.16 25.95 -18.34
CA LEU A 476 9.35 25.04 -17.20
C LEU A 476 10.74 25.24 -16.58
N LEU A 477 11.77 25.45 -17.40
CA LEU A 477 13.13 25.75 -16.99
C LEU A 477 13.78 26.83 -17.88
N SER A 478 14.88 27.42 -17.42
CA SER A 478 15.68 28.37 -18.22
C SER A 478 16.64 27.65 -19.18
N ARG A 479 17.08 28.33 -20.25
CA ARG A 479 18.01 27.73 -21.21
C ARG A 479 19.37 27.37 -20.58
N ALA A 480 19.84 28.16 -19.60
CA ALA A 480 21.06 27.85 -18.86
C ALA A 480 20.97 26.52 -18.09
N VAL A 481 19.82 26.25 -17.44
CA VAL A 481 19.57 24.97 -16.78
C VAL A 481 19.40 23.84 -17.80
N ALA A 482 18.79 24.10 -18.96
CA ALA A 482 18.66 23.10 -20.02
C ALA A 482 20.04 22.65 -20.55
N THR A 483 20.99 23.58 -20.71
CA THR A 483 22.38 23.26 -21.08
C THR A 483 23.04 22.38 -20.02
N LEU A 484 22.97 22.76 -18.73
CA LEU A 484 23.54 21.96 -17.63
C LEU A 484 22.97 20.54 -17.60
N LEU A 485 21.65 20.40 -17.70
CA LEU A 485 20.99 19.09 -17.65
C LEU A 485 21.29 18.25 -18.90
N SER A 486 21.41 18.86 -20.08
CA SER A 486 21.82 18.18 -21.31
C SER A 486 23.26 17.65 -21.20
N GLN A 487 24.20 18.48 -20.74
CA GLN A 487 25.60 18.08 -20.50
C GLN A 487 25.71 16.97 -19.44
N GLY A 488 25.02 17.13 -18.30
CA GLY A 488 24.94 16.11 -17.25
C GLY A 488 24.40 14.78 -17.79
N THR A 489 23.30 14.83 -18.55
CA THR A 489 22.71 13.63 -19.16
C THR A 489 23.68 12.94 -20.10
N ALA A 490 24.31 13.66 -21.03
CA ALA A 490 25.29 13.12 -21.97
C ALA A 490 26.46 12.42 -21.25
N CYS A 491 26.87 12.92 -20.09
CA CYS A 491 27.98 12.37 -19.30
C CYS A 491 27.59 11.36 -18.22
N ARG A 492 26.35 10.85 -18.25
CA ARG A 492 25.82 9.82 -17.33
C ARG A 492 25.65 10.28 -15.88
N ALA A 493 25.31 11.55 -15.68
CA ALA A 493 24.86 12.07 -14.37
C ALA A 493 23.62 11.31 -13.86
N ASN A 494 23.61 11.01 -12.58
CA ASN A 494 22.49 10.46 -11.85
C ASN A 494 21.56 11.59 -11.39
N VAL A 495 20.31 11.56 -11.84
CA VAL A 495 19.36 12.66 -11.63
C VAL A 495 18.09 12.19 -10.92
N LEU A 496 17.76 12.84 -9.81
CA LEU A 496 16.51 12.67 -9.07
C LEU A 496 15.54 13.82 -9.38
N VAL A 497 14.31 13.53 -9.78
CA VAL A 497 13.26 14.52 -10.08
C VAL A 497 12.10 14.38 -9.10
N ALA A 498 12.04 15.27 -8.10
CA ALA A 498 10.95 15.30 -7.13
C ALA A 498 9.77 16.17 -7.63
N GLY A 499 8.54 15.69 -7.43
CA GLY A 499 7.35 16.50 -7.63
C GLY A 499 6.05 15.72 -7.44
N PRO A 500 4.91 16.40 -7.17
CA PRO A 500 3.62 15.71 -7.04
C PRO A 500 3.11 15.20 -8.39
N THR A 501 2.15 14.26 -8.37
CA THR A 501 1.47 13.75 -9.57
C THR A 501 0.91 14.91 -10.41
N GLY A 502 1.15 14.89 -11.72
CA GLY A 502 0.74 15.97 -12.63
C GLY A 502 1.57 17.26 -12.56
N SER A 503 2.66 17.32 -11.77
CA SER A 503 3.52 18.52 -11.69
C SER A 503 4.32 18.82 -12.97
N GLY A 504 4.54 17.81 -13.82
CA GLY A 504 5.44 17.87 -14.97
C GLY A 504 6.76 17.13 -14.78
N HIS A 505 7.00 16.49 -13.62
CA HIS A 505 8.22 15.72 -13.36
C HIS A 505 8.48 14.62 -14.41
N GLY A 506 7.45 13.87 -14.81
CA GLY A 506 7.60 12.81 -15.82
C GLY A 506 7.86 13.33 -17.22
N SER A 507 7.35 14.53 -17.58
CA SER A 507 7.71 15.21 -18.83
C SER A 507 9.18 15.63 -18.83
N LEU A 508 9.69 16.12 -17.70
CA LEU A 508 11.12 16.42 -17.55
C LEU A 508 11.99 15.16 -17.64
N VAL A 509 11.58 14.05 -17.03
CA VAL A 509 12.26 12.75 -17.19
C VAL A 509 12.25 12.29 -18.65
N ALA A 510 11.12 12.35 -19.34
CA ALA A 510 11.03 12.00 -20.76
C ALA A 510 11.91 12.90 -21.66
N ALA A 511 12.03 14.19 -21.33
CA ALA A 511 12.89 15.13 -22.03
C ALA A 511 14.38 14.86 -21.81
N LEU A 512 14.76 14.49 -20.58
CA LEU A 512 16.14 14.09 -20.26
C LEU A 512 16.49 12.75 -20.92
N ALA A 513 15.58 11.78 -20.94
CA ALA A 513 15.83 10.47 -21.55
C ALA A 513 16.09 10.50 -23.07
N GLN A 514 15.72 11.58 -23.77
CA GLN A 514 16.09 11.81 -25.18
C GLN A 514 17.54 12.24 -25.38
N GLY A 515 18.23 12.69 -24.32
CA GLY A 515 19.65 13.06 -24.34
C GLY A 515 20.61 11.88 -24.17
N PHE A 516 20.11 10.64 -24.13
CA PHE A 516 20.93 9.43 -24.05
C PHE A 516 21.60 9.12 -25.41
N GLY A 517 22.81 8.57 -25.37
CA GLY A 517 23.58 8.23 -26.57
C GLY A 517 22.98 7.03 -27.32
N PRO A 518 23.05 6.97 -28.66
CA PRO A 518 22.30 5.98 -29.46
C PRO A 518 22.66 4.52 -29.14
N GLU A 519 23.91 4.24 -28.77
CA GLU A 519 24.39 2.90 -28.42
C GLU A 519 24.08 2.48 -26.99
N GLU A 520 23.55 3.37 -26.15
CA GLU A 520 23.33 3.10 -24.72
C GLU A 520 22.14 2.17 -24.49
N ARG A 521 22.30 1.12 -23.68
CA ARG A 521 21.18 0.27 -23.26
C ARG A 521 20.36 0.99 -22.21
N VAL A 522 19.11 1.31 -22.54
CA VAL A 522 18.17 1.95 -21.64
C VAL A 522 17.19 0.92 -21.11
N VAL A 523 17.07 0.78 -19.78
CA VAL A 523 16.01 0.00 -19.15
C VAL A 523 15.05 0.95 -18.44
N SER A 524 13.79 0.96 -18.88
CA SER A 524 12.74 1.80 -18.28
C SER A 524 11.82 0.95 -17.41
N LEU A 525 11.84 1.25 -16.11
CA LEU A 525 10.96 0.69 -15.08
C LEU A 525 9.66 1.51 -15.06
N GLN A 526 8.60 0.94 -15.64
CA GLN A 526 7.30 1.59 -15.81
C GLN A 526 6.36 1.27 -14.65
N ASP A 527 5.62 2.28 -14.19
CA ASP A 527 4.52 2.17 -13.23
C ASP A 527 3.18 2.47 -13.93
N ASP A 528 2.15 2.92 -13.19
CA ASP A 528 0.85 3.29 -13.77
C ASP A 528 0.92 4.43 -14.81
N ASP A 529 1.94 5.31 -14.74
CA ASP A 529 2.08 6.46 -15.65
C ASP A 529 3.23 6.19 -16.63
N GLU A 530 2.89 5.89 -17.89
CA GLU A 530 3.89 5.54 -18.91
C GLU A 530 4.78 6.73 -19.26
N ILE A 531 6.07 6.63 -18.91
CA ILE A 531 7.10 7.57 -19.35
C ILE A 531 7.57 7.17 -20.75
N PRO A 532 7.35 8.01 -21.78
CA PRO A 532 7.85 7.72 -23.13
C PRO A 532 9.36 7.89 -23.16
N VAL A 533 10.07 6.79 -23.39
CA VAL A 533 11.51 6.79 -23.65
C VAL A 533 11.71 6.50 -25.14
N GLN A 534 11.91 7.56 -25.92
CA GLN A 534 12.15 7.45 -27.37
C GLN A 534 13.63 7.15 -27.61
N HIS A 535 14.03 5.88 -27.47
CA HIS A 535 15.40 5.44 -27.66
C HIS A 535 15.42 4.09 -28.41
N ALA A 536 16.39 3.88 -29.30
CA ALA A 536 16.47 2.69 -30.14
C ALA A 536 16.72 1.40 -29.34
N ASN A 537 17.52 1.50 -28.28
CA ASN A 537 17.94 0.38 -27.43
C ASN A 537 17.23 0.38 -26.06
N VAL A 538 15.91 0.69 -26.07
CA VAL A 538 15.07 0.68 -24.86
C VAL A 538 14.46 -0.69 -24.58
N LEU A 539 14.55 -1.13 -23.32
CA LEU A 539 13.84 -2.27 -22.76
C LEU A 539 12.83 -1.76 -21.73
N LEU A 540 11.54 -2.03 -21.94
CA LEU A 540 10.47 -1.67 -21.02
C LEU A 540 10.21 -2.83 -20.05
N ILE A 541 10.20 -2.56 -18.75
CA ILE A 541 9.90 -3.54 -17.71
C ILE A 541 8.81 -2.94 -16.79
N PRO A 542 7.64 -3.58 -16.67
CA PRO A 542 6.64 -3.15 -15.70
C PRO A 542 7.13 -3.49 -14.28
N LEU A 543 7.01 -2.55 -13.35
CA LEU A 543 7.28 -2.78 -11.93
C LEU A 543 6.26 -3.75 -11.30
N GLY A 544 5.02 -3.77 -11.81
CA GLY A 544 3.95 -4.57 -11.25
C GLY A 544 3.33 -3.97 -9.97
N PRO A 545 2.23 -4.55 -9.47
CA PRO A 545 1.36 -3.88 -8.47
C PRO A 545 1.84 -4.02 -7.01
N SER A 546 2.80 -4.89 -6.71
CA SER A 546 3.29 -5.13 -5.35
C SER A 546 4.75 -4.68 -5.15
N ALA A 547 5.12 -4.36 -3.90
CA ALA A 547 6.49 -3.98 -3.56
C ALA A 547 7.51 -5.07 -3.94
N ASP A 548 7.16 -6.35 -3.75
CA ASP A 548 8.01 -7.48 -4.09
C ASP A 548 8.18 -7.67 -5.60
N ALA A 549 7.11 -7.45 -6.38
CA ALA A 549 7.17 -7.45 -7.85
C ALA A 549 8.08 -6.31 -8.33
N ALA A 550 7.91 -5.11 -7.79
CA ALA A 550 8.69 -3.93 -8.16
C ALA A 550 10.18 -4.08 -7.80
N ALA A 551 10.48 -4.66 -6.63
CA ALA A 551 11.84 -5.06 -6.24
C ALA A 551 12.41 -6.17 -7.14
N GLY A 552 11.60 -7.14 -7.56
CA GLY A 552 11.97 -8.17 -8.53
C GLY A 552 12.32 -7.60 -9.90
N ALA A 553 11.46 -6.76 -10.47
CA ALA A 553 11.67 -6.05 -11.72
C ALA A 553 12.95 -5.21 -11.68
N THR A 554 13.21 -4.50 -10.58
CA THR A 554 14.42 -3.70 -10.38
C THR A 554 15.70 -4.56 -10.36
N ARG A 555 15.69 -5.70 -9.67
CA ARG A 555 16.82 -6.66 -9.66
C ARG A 555 17.05 -7.30 -11.04
N VAL A 556 15.99 -7.55 -11.80
CA VAL A 556 16.10 -8.03 -13.20
C VAL A 556 16.70 -6.95 -14.09
N ALA A 557 16.22 -5.70 -14.00
CA ALA A 557 16.75 -4.55 -14.73
C ALA A 557 18.26 -4.37 -14.52
N ALA A 558 18.72 -4.38 -13.27
CA ALA A 558 20.14 -4.28 -12.94
C ALA A 558 20.98 -5.38 -13.62
N ARG A 559 20.47 -6.62 -13.67
CA ARG A 559 21.15 -7.77 -14.28
C ARG A 559 21.18 -7.74 -15.81
N MET A 560 20.36 -6.89 -16.46
CA MET A 560 20.40 -6.68 -17.91
C MET A 560 21.60 -5.83 -18.37
N ARG A 561 22.49 -5.40 -17.47
CA ARG A 561 23.62 -4.48 -17.73
C ARG A 561 23.17 -3.21 -18.46
N PRO A 562 22.28 -2.40 -17.86
CA PRO A 562 21.86 -1.11 -18.42
C PRO A 562 22.99 -0.07 -18.33
N ASP A 563 23.15 0.72 -19.39
CA ASP A 563 23.87 1.99 -19.33
C ASP A 563 23.03 3.06 -18.61
N ARG A 564 21.70 3.00 -18.81
CA ARG A 564 20.70 3.92 -18.24
C ARG A 564 19.56 3.14 -17.59
N ILE A 565 19.19 3.49 -16.36
CA ILE A 565 17.92 3.08 -15.74
C ILE A 565 17.01 4.31 -15.65
N VAL A 566 15.80 4.22 -16.19
CA VAL A 566 14.74 5.24 -16.06
C VAL A 566 13.64 4.70 -15.15
N ILE A 567 13.15 5.52 -14.20
CA ILE A 567 12.02 5.14 -13.33
C ILE A 567 11.12 6.32 -12.99
N GLY A 568 9.81 6.14 -13.15
CA GLY A 568 8.81 7.22 -12.95
C GLY A 568 8.29 7.43 -11.53
N ALA A 569 8.48 6.44 -10.65
CA ALA A 569 8.04 6.51 -9.24
C ALA A 569 8.96 5.70 -8.32
N LEU A 570 10.16 6.24 -8.06
CA LEU A 570 11.10 5.70 -7.09
C LEU A 570 10.53 5.80 -5.66
N ALA A 571 10.30 4.65 -5.02
CA ALA A 571 9.87 4.53 -3.63
C ALA A 571 10.16 3.13 -3.07
N GLY A 572 10.10 2.99 -1.74
CA GLY A 572 10.03 1.71 -1.03
C GLY A 572 11.16 0.73 -1.39
N ALA A 573 10.81 -0.54 -1.53
CA ALA A 573 11.75 -1.60 -1.89
C ALA A 573 12.47 -1.36 -3.23
N THR A 574 11.82 -0.72 -4.20
CA THR A 574 12.44 -0.36 -5.48
C THR A 574 13.55 0.66 -5.32
N ALA A 575 13.38 1.66 -4.43
CA ALA A 575 14.44 2.61 -4.11
C ALA A 575 15.67 1.91 -3.50
N SER A 576 15.43 0.99 -2.57
CA SER A 576 16.49 0.21 -1.93
C SER A 576 17.26 -0.66 -2.93
N GLU A 577 16.55 -1.49 -3.71
CA GLU A 577 17.16 -2.36 -4.74
C GLU A 577 17.98 -1.56 -5.76
N LEU A 578 17.42 -0.46 -6.28
CA LEU A 578 18.11 0.38 -7.27
C LEU A 578 19.40 1.00 -6.73
N ILE A 579 19.38 1.54 -5.50
CA ILE A 579 20.57 2.13 -4.88
C ILE A 579 21.62 1.06 -4.54
N GLY A 580 21.21 -0.16 -4.20
CA GLY A 580 22.14 -1.30 -4.09
C GLY A 580 22.80 -1.64 -5.42
N ALA A 581 22.02 -1.77 -6.49
CA ALA A 581 22.51 -2.08 -7.82
C ALA A 581 23.48 -1.00 -8.38
N LEU A 582 23.23 0.28 -8.07
CA LEU A 582 24.14 1.38 -8.41
C LEU A 582 25.46 1.29 -7.63
N GLY A 583 25.41 0.98 -6.33
CA GLY A 583 26.60 0.68 -5.53
C GLY A 583 27.41 -0.54 -6.01
N GLU A 584 26.75 -1.50 -6.66
CA GLU A 584 27.39 -2.67 -7.32
C GLU A 584 27.89 -2.39 -8.75
N GLY A 585 27.69 -1.17 -9.29
CA GLY A 585 28.23 -0.75 -10.58
C GLY A 585 27.24 -0.64 -11.75
N ALA A 586 25.92 -0.59 -11.50
CA ALA A 586 24.97 -0.14 -12.52
C ALA A 586 25.27 1.31 -12.93
N SER A 587 25.20 1.63 -14.24
CA SER A 587 26.01 2.74 -14.77
C SER A 587 25.44 4.15 -14.58
N SER A 588 24.13 4.36 -14.74
CA SER A 588 23.48 5.63 -14.36
C SER A 588 21.96 5.53 -14.23
N VAL A 589 21.37 6.45 -13.47
CA VAL A 589 19.94 6.49 -13.14
C VAL A 589 19.30 7.86 -13.41
N LEU A 590 18.11 7.84 -14.00
CA LEU A 590 17.19 8.95 -14.08
C LEU A 590 15.88 8.56 -13.38
N ALA A 591 15.68 9.06 -12.17
CA ALA A 591 14.57 8.67 -11.31
C ALA A 591 13.65 9.84 -11.00
N ALA A 592 12.32 9.63 -11.00
CA ALA A 592 11.37 10.56 -10.40
C ALA A 592 10.83 10.04 -9.07
N ALA A 593 10.64 10.94 -8.09
CA ALA A 593 10.06 10.63 -6.79
C ALA A 593 8.79 11.46 -6.56
N ARG A 594 7.64 10.79 -6.40
CA ARG A 594 6.34 11.44 -6.17
C ARG A 594 6.27 11.97 -4.73
N ALA A 595 6.50 13.27 -4.56
CA ALA A 595 6.48 13.96 -3.27
C ALA A 595 6.12 15.46 -3.43
N PRO A 596 5.57 16.13 -2.41
CA PRO A 596 5.22 17.56 -2.50
C PRO A 596 6.41 18.50 -2.72
N THR A 597 7.58 18.17 -2.18
CA THR A 597 8.84 18.91 -2.36
C THR A 597 10.03 17.94 -2.32
N LEU A 598 11.22 18.39 -2.74
CA LEU A 598 12.44 17.59 -2.68
C LEU A 598 12.76 17.15 -1.23
N ARG A 599 12.57 18.03 -0.25
CA ARG A 599 12.75 17.68 1.18
C ARG A 599 11.90 16.47 1.59
N HIS A 600 10.64 16.40 1.14
CA HIS A 600 9.77 15.26 1.42
C HIS A 600 10.22 14.00 0.66
N ALA A 601 10.68 14.12 -0.58
CA ALA A 601 11.23 13.00 -1.34
C ALA A 601 12.44 12.39 -0.62
N LEU A 602 13.43 13.20 -0.25
CA LEU A 602 14.65 12.74 0.42
C LEU A 602 14.36 12.11 1.79
N ALA A 603 13.48 12.71 2.60
CA ALA A 603 13.08 12.15 3.89
C ALA A 603 12.36 10.80 3.74
N ARG A 604 11.46 10.68 2.76
CA ARG A 604 10.74 9.43 2.47
C ARG A 604 11.67 8.34 1.95
N LEU A 605 12.52 8.66 0.97
CA LEU A 605 13.51 7.71 0.44
C LEU A 605 14.46 7.22 1.54
N THR A 606 14.91 8.11 2.43
CA THR A 606 15.74 7.70 3.60
C THR A 606 15.02 6.66 4.45
N ALA A 607 13.73 6.88 4.76
CA ALA A 607 12.92 5.94 5.53
C ALA A 607 12.65 4.62 4.76
N ASP A 608 12.43 4.70 3.44
CA ASP A 608 12.24 3.53 2.57
C ASP A 608 13.48 2.62 2.58
N LEU A 609 14.70 3.20 2.49
CA LEU A 609 15.96 2.44 2.54
C LEU A 609 16.16 1.72 3.87
N VAL A 610 15.97 2.44 4.98
CA VAL A 610 16.10 1.88 6.35
C VAL A 610 15.07 0.77 6.59
N SER A 611 13.84 0.95 6.10
CA SER A 611 12.76 -0.04 6.27
C SER A 611 12.96 -1.29 5.41
N ALA A 612 13.50 -1.14 4.20
CA ALA A 612 13.67 -2.24 3.25
C ALA A 612 14.92 -3.10 3.50
N ARG A 613 15.95 -2.59 4.18
CA ARG A 613 17.20 -3.32 4.47
C ARG A 613 17.51 -3.38 5.97
N PRO A 614 17.16 -4.49 6.66
CA PRO A 614 17.51 -4.71 8.05
C PRO A 614 19.00 -4.46 8.32
N GLY A 615 19.31 -3.66 9.35
CA GLY A 615 20.68 -3.27 9.70
C GLY A 615 21.20 -1.98 9.05
N THR A 616 20.47 -1.39 8.10
CA THR A 616 20.85 -0.08 7.52
C THR A 616 20.56 1.04 8.53
N THR A 617 21.58 1.81 8.90
CA THR A 617 21.39 3.00 9.75
C THR A 617 20.82 4.17 8.94
N VAL A 618 20.23 5.15 9.63
CA VAL A 618 19.70 6.37 8.99
C VAL A 618 20.83 7.16 8.33
N GLU A 619 22.00 7.17 8.94
CA GLU A 619 23.22 7.82 8.46
C GLU A 619 23.70 7.15 7.17
N ALA A 620 23.78 5.81 7.15
CA ALA A 620 24.17 5.06 5.95
C ALA A 620 23.15 5.23 4.80
N ALA A 621 21.85 5.30 5.09
CA ALA A 621 20.83 5.58 4.09
C ALA A 621 20.93 7.00 3.51
N ARG A 622 21.28 8.01 4.34
CA ARG A 622 21.53 9.39 3.89
C ARG A 622 22.77 9.48 3.00
N GLU A 623 23.86 8.82 3.40
CA GLU A 623 25.12 8.78 2.65
C GLU A 623 24.93 8.08 1.29
N ALA A 624 24.22 6.96 1.27
CA ALA A 624 23.87 6.26 0.04
C ALA A 624 23.02 7.13 -0.91
N LEU A 625 22.06 7.92 -0.39
CA LEU A 625 21.25 8.82 -1.21
C LEU A 625 22.06 10.01 -1.75
N ALA A 626 22.95 10.60 -0.94
CA ALA A 626 23.82 11.70 -1.37
C ALA A 626 24.83 11.24 -2.44
N SER A 627 25.45 10.08 -2.24
CA SER A 627 26.41 9.51 -3.20
C SER A 627 25.77 8.93 -4.46
N THR A 628 24.46 8.63 -4.45
CA THR A 628 23.77 8.11 -5.63
C THR A 628 23.45 9.18 -6.66
N PHE A 629 22.99 10.38 -6.25
CA PHE A 629 22.43 11.38 -7.17
C PHE A 629 23.26 12.66 -7.23
N ASP A 630 23.86 12.91 -8.38
CA ASP A 630 24.65 14.13 -8.66
C ASP A 630 23.79 15.41 -8.65
N LEU A 631 22.54 15.29 -9.11
CA LEU A 631 21.60 16.39 -9.20
C LEU A 631 20.20 15.98 -8.73
N ALA A 632 19.57 16.86 -7.96
CA ALA A 632 18.20 16.75 -7.51
C ALA A 632 17.36 17.96 -7.96
N LEU A 633 16.25 17.69 -8.64
CA LEU A 633 15.37 18.67 -9.26
C LEU A 633 14.02 18.68 -8.52
N GLU A 634 13.41 19.84 -8.31
CA GLU A 634 12.05 19.95 -7.76
C GLU A 634 11.12 20.59 -8.80
N VAL A 635 10.08 19.89 -9.24
CA VAL A 635 9.11 20.39 -10.23
C VAL A 635 7.74 20.50 -9.60
N ALA A 636 7.16 21.71 -9.62
CA ALA A 636 5.83 22.00 -9.10
C ALA A 636 4.94 22.61 -10.19
N ARG A 637 3.62 22.41 -10.06
CA ARG A 637 2.62 23.16 -10.83
C ARG A 637 2.12 24.31 -9.98
N LEU A 638 2.31 25.54 -10.45
CA LEU A 638 1.93 26.75 -9.72
C LEU A 638 0.43 27.06 -9.87
N ARG A 639 -0.06 28.06 -9.11
CA ARG A 639 -1.48 28.46 -9.09
C ARG A 639 -2.04 28.96 -10.44
N ASP A 640 -1.18 29.36 -11.36
CA ASP A 640 -1.54 29.69 -12.74
C ASP A 640 -1.70 28.45 -13.64
N GLY A 641 -1.57 27.25 -13.06
CA GLY A 641 -1.68 25.97 -13.75
C GLY A 641 -0.42 25.55 -14.51
N ARG A 642 0.66 26.34 -14.50
CA ARG A 642 1.89 26.05 -15.26
C ARG A 642 2.89 25.25 -14.44
N ALA A 643 3.56 24.29 -15.10
CA ALA A 643 4.68 23.56 -14.52
C ALA A 643 5.94 24.44 -14.50
N ARG A 644 6.67 24.41 -13.40
CA ARG A 644 7.93 25.13 -13.18
C ARG A 644 8.92 24.26 -12.39
N LEU A 645 10.18 24.28 -12.81
CA LEU A 645 11.30 23.77 -12.04
C LEU A 645 11.61 24.79 -10.93
N MET A 646 11.37 24.39 -9.69
CA MET A 646 11.46 25.22 -8.50
C MET A 646 12.88 25.30 -7.94
N ARG A 647 13.65 24.22 -8.04
CA ARG A 647 15.07 24.18 -7.67
C ARG A 647 15.85 23.18 -8.53
N VAL A 648 17.15 23.42 -8.62
CA VAL A 648 18.19 22.44 -8.99
C VAL A 648 19.16 22.42 -7.82
N ALA A 649 19.48 21.25 -7.28
CA ALA A 649 20.33 21.12 -6.09
C ALA A 649 21.33 19.96 -6.21
N ASP A 650 22.44 20.08 -5.47
CA ASP A 650 23.45 19.05 -5.22
C ASP A 650 23.14 18.41 -3.84
N LEU A 651 23.25 17.08 -3.70
CA LEU A 651 22.91 16.37 -2.47
C LEU A 651 24.16 16.08 -1.63
N ARG A 652 24.14 16.45 -0.35
CA ARG A 652 25.28 16.30 0.56
C ARG A 652 24.85 15.87 1.95
N VAL A 653 25.73 15.19 2.68
CA VAL A 653 25.56 14.95 4.11
C VAL A 653 26.37 15.97 4.90
N GLU A 654 25.68 16.79 5.70
CA GLU A 654 26.28 17.81 6.55
C GLU A 654 25.83 17.57 8.00
N ALA A 655 26.79 17.41 8.92
CA ALA A 655 26.51 17.07 10.32
C ALA A 655 25.56 15.86 10.52
N GLY A 656 25.64 14.86 9.63
CA GLY A 656 24.80 13.66 9.63
C GLY A 656 23.39 13.86 9.03
N ALA A 657 23.02 15.07 8.60
CA ALA A 657 21.76 15.35 7.92
C ALA A 657 21.94 15.39 6.39
N LEU A 658 20.97 14.86 5.65
CA LEU A 658 20.94 14.96 4.20
C LEU A 658 20.39 16.34 3.79
N VAL A 659 21.24 17.14 3.15
CA VAL A 659 20.99 18.52 2.75
C VAL A 659 20.98 18.62 1.23
N ALA A 660 19.99 19.32 0.68
CA ALA A 660 19.96 19.72 -0.72
C ALA A 660 20.54 21.14 -0.82
N ARG A 661 21.72 21.28 -1.42
CA ARG A 661 22.41 22.55 -1.64
C ARG A 661 21.93 23.13 -2.97
N ASP A 662 21.01 24.08 -2.91
CA ASP A 662 20.42 24.71 -4.09
C ASP A 662 21.49 25.40 -4.95
N ILE A 663 21.51 25.06 -6.25
CA ILE A 663 22.35 25.63 -7.32
C ILE A 663 21.55 26.69 -8.09
N PHE A 664 20.28 26.38 -8.38
CA PHE A 664 19.31 27.31 -8.94
C PHE A 664 18.02 27.25 -8.12
N THR A 665 17.37 28.40 -7.94
CA THR A 665 16.06 28.52 -7.27
C THR A 665 15.13 29.41 -8.07
N PHE A 666 13.86 29.01 -8.22
CA PHE A 666 12.83 29.81 -8.86
C PHE A 666 12.26 30.82 -7.87
N THR A 667 12.32 32.10 -8.21
CA THR A 667 11.70 33.18 -7.44
C THR A 667 10.48 33.72 -8.18
N ILE A 668 9.37 33.89 -7.47
CA ILE A 668 8.20 34.59 -8.00
C ILE A 668 8.48 36.09 -7.89
N GLU A 669 8.67 36.76 -9.02
CA GLU A 669 8.93 38.20 -9.11
C GLU A 669 7.63 38.98 -9.08
N ARG A 670 6.61 38.51 -9.81
CA ARG A 670 5.32 39.18 -9.96
C ARG A 670 4.19 38.18 -10.16
N THR A 671 2.96 38.60 -9.86
CA THR A 671 1.75 37.94 -10.35
C THR A 671 0.94 38.98 -11.12
N ALA A 672 0.65 38.69 -12.38
CA ALA A 672 -0.14 39.57 -13.24
C ALA A 672 -1.61 39.58 -12.79
N ALA A 673 -2.37 40.61 -13.21
CA ALA A 673 -3.77 40.78 -12.82
C ALA A 673 -4.68 39.58 -13.22
N GLY A 674 -4.32 38.83 -14.26
CA GLY A 674 -4.98 37.59 -14.68
C GLY A 674 -4.54 36.32 -13.92
N GLY A 675 -3.82 36.45 -12.80
CA GLY A 675 -3.34 35.33 -11.99
C GLY A 675 -2.08 34.60 -12.51
N ALA A 676 -1.62 34.92 -13.72
CA ALA A 676 -0.39 34.38 -14.28
C ALA A 676 0.84 34.75 -13.44
N ILE A 677 1.74 33.79 -13.21
CA ILE A 677 2.96 34.01 -12.43
C ILE A 677 4.13 34.34 -13.36
N GLU A 678 4.82 35.42 -13.03
CA GLU A 678 6.10 35.82 -13.61
C GLU A 678 7.19 35.64 -12.55
N GLY A 679 8.28 35.02 -12.97
CA GLY A 679 9.39 34.63 -12.11
C GLY A 679 10.41 33.85 -12.90
N SER A 680 11.64 33.81 -12.40
CA SER A 680 12.77 33.20 -13.09
C SER A 680 13.62 32.32 -12.16
N LEU A 681 14.43 31.46 -12.76
CA LEU A 681 15.42 30.63 -12.08
C LEU A 681 16.72 31.42 -11.92
N HIS A 682 17.05 31.79 -10.69
CA HIS A 682 18.31 32.47 -10.36
C HIS A 682 19.33 31.46 -9.85
N ALA A 683 20.59 31.62 -10.26
CA ALA A 683 21.70 30.86 -9.71
C ALA A 683 22.07 31.36 -8.30
N THR A 684 22.41 30.45 -7.40
CA THR A 684 22.74 30.73 -6.00
C THR A 684 24.21 31.07 -5.76
N GLY A 685 25.05 31.01 -6.80
CA GLY A 685 26.52 31.06 -6.67
C GLY A 685 27.16 29.71 -6.33
N ALA A 686 26.39 28.67 -6.02
CA ALA A 686 26.92 27.33 -5.80
C ALA A 686 27.24 26.64 -7.13
N ILE A 687 28.38 25.95 -7.19
CA ILE A 687 28.77 25.09 -8.31
C ILE A 687 28.57 23.63 -7.86
N PRO A 688 27.85 22.78 -8.62
CA PRO A 688 27.66 21.36 -8.29
C PRO A 688 28.97 20.58 -8.32
N ALA A 689 29.10 19.54 -7.49
CA ALA A 689 30.27 18.63 -7.52
C ALA A 689 30.58 18.12 -8.93
N ILE A 690 29.55 17.61 -9.62
CA ILE A 690 29.66 17.04 -10.96
C ILE A 690 30.19 18.02 -12.02
N ALA A 691 30.25 19.34 -11.79
CA ALA A 691 30.86 20.26 -12.75
C ALA A 691 32.34 19.96 -13.01
N GLU A 692 33.07 19.48 -12.00
CA GLU A 692 34.48 19.07 -12.13
C GLU A 692 34.60 17.76 -12.93
N ASP A 693 33.74 16.79 -12.66
CA ASP A 693 33.68 15.53 -13.42
C ASP A 693 33.27 15.72 -14.89
N LEU A 694 32.35 16.65 -15.18
CA LEU A 694 31.97 17.02 -16.54
C LEU A 694 33.15 17.65 -17.29
N ALA A 695 33.90 18.55 -16.65
CA ALA A 695 35.12 19.11 -17.23
C ALA A 695 36.17 18.01 -17.49
N ALA A 696 36.39 17.09 -16.55
CA ALA A 696 37.31 15.96 -16.70
C ALA A 696 36.90 14.99 -17.83
N ARG A 697 35.59 14.87 -18.11
CA ARG A 697 35.02 14.08 -19.21
C ARG A 697 34.99 14.81 -20.56
N GLY A 698 35.56 16.02 -20.64
CA GLY A 698 35.67 16.79 -21.88
C GLY A 698 34.43 17.64 -22.22
N THR A 699 33.50 17.82 -21.29
CA THR A 699 32.24 18.58 -21.45
C THR A 699 32.12 19.69 -20.40
N PRO A 700 33.07 20.66 -20.35
CA PRO A 700 33.05 21.71 -19.35
C PRO A 700 31.75 22.52 -19.39
N VAL A 701 31.19 22.75 -18.20
CA VAL A 701 30.05 23.65 -18.00
C VAL A 701 30.60 25.07 -17.85
N ASP A 702 30.04 26.05 -18.58
CA ASP A 702 30.43 27.46 -18.45
C ASP A 702 30.16 27.97 -17.01
N PRO A 703 31.20 28.35 -16.22
CA PRO A 703 31.01 28.84 -14.85
C PRO A 703 30.14 30.09 -14.75
N ALA A 704 29.95 30.84 -15.85
CA ALA A 704 29.08 32.00 -15.87
C ALA A 704 27.62 31.67 -15.54
N ILE A 705 27.14 30.45 -15.84
CA ILE A 705 25.73 30.06 -15.57
C ILE A 705 25.41 29.99 -14.07
N PHE A 706 26.43 29.80 -13.22
CA PHE A 706 26.27 29.70 -11.76
C PHE A 706 26.40 31.05 -11.05
N ARG A 707 26.79 32.12 -11.75
CA ARG A 707 26.94 33.45 -11.13
C ARG A 707 25.58 33.97 -10.68
N ARG A 708 25.51 34.45 -9.42
CA ARG A 708 24.33 35.15 -8.91
C ARG A 708 23.98 36.30 -9.85
N ALA A 709 22.70 36.40 -10.20
CA ALA A 709 22.15 37.64 -10.76
C ALA A 709 22.40 38.76 -9.74
N LYS A 710 22.84 39.93 -10.24
CA LYS A 710 23.07 41.13 -9.42
C LYS A 710 21.78 41.87 -9.15
#